data_AF-A0A2E5KV86-F1
#
_entry.id   AF-A0A2E5KV86-F1
#
_cell.length_a   1.000
_cell.length_b   1.000
_cell.length_c   1.000
_cell.angle_alpha   90.00
_cell.angle_beta   90.00
_cell.angle_gamma   90.00
#
_symmetry.space_group_name_H-M   'P 1'
#
loop_
_entity.id
_entity.type
_entity.pdbx_description
1 polymer ?
#
loop_
_entity_poly.entity_id
_entity_poly.type
_entity_poly.pdbx_seq_one_letter_code
_entity_poly.pdbx_strand_id
1 'polypeptide(L)'
;MDSFLVEYVDRLADQLLNPQKRIFIGYLASALVLAMGVRVIAAKITLSRCVAEIFSARIWFSRSARADYLIAILNQAIMMGVVPRLFSKLAVATLLFGAMHTWFDGRPMFLTESPDWMIAALFTLGLFMLDDGTKYLVHRCLHTWPILWCFHKVHHTAETLTPLTVYRTHPVEGALFALRAIFVQAAAMATFFFFLGDRVELMTVFGANVILFTFNIAGSNLRHSHVWISYGRILEHVLISPAQHQIHHSVEDRHLNQNFGTVLAIWDWVGGSLCLSARERDFHFGIADAPRRPHNLTTVYLMPFRELLTCLKSSLLWRPKKMISFPELKLIRRGGAASLIVMLAIVIEAAVFGASAKELNVYSHRQPFLINPFIEAYEKLTGTKINIVFASKGLAQRLQAEGPRSPADVVLTVDIARLFVYADKDLLAPVDSAVLRKNIPPRLRDPNNRWFAFSKRARVIVVSRNADDAALIKRYEDLVDAKWKGRICARPGSHVYNRALVASFIDAEGENGAQEWAQGVVDNLARRPQGNDRGQVKAIYEGVCDIAIINNYYYGKLKSSDIPEQRDWASTVRIIFPNQEDRGTHVNISGGGVAKHSKNKEEAIRFLEFLTSEAAQNLYGSINYEYPVNPAVEPSAELKSWGVFKEDQMPIARIADLAPQAQRVIDRVGW
;
A
#
# COMPACT_ATOMS: atom_id res chain seq x y z
N MET A 1 12.31 -19.34 15.49
CA MET A 1 12.25 -18.33 16.57
C MET A 1 12.89 -17.02 16.11
N ASP A 2 13.97 -17.10 15.33
CA ASP A 2 14.70 -15.94 14.78
C ASP A 2 13.85 -14.99 13.91
N SER A 3 12.90 -15.51 13.11
CA SER A 3 12.06 -14.65 12.25
C SER A 3 11.12 -13.72 13.01
N PHE A 4 10.54 -14.16 14.14
CA PHE A 4 9.63 -13.34 14.93
C PHE A 4 10.37 -12.22 15.66
N LEU A 5 11.56 -12.51 16.20
CA LEU A 5 12.37 -11.50 16.87
C LEU A 5 12.84 -10.42 15.89
N VAL A 6 13.27 -10.81 14.68
CA VAL A 6 13.62 -9.86 13.62
C VAL A 6 12.41 -8.99 13.26
N GLU A 7 11.26 -9.59 12.97
CA GLU A 7 10.04 -8.82 12.63
C GLU A 7 9.61 -7.88 13.78
N TYR A 8 9.74 -8.33 15.03
CA TYR A 8 9.41 -7.53 16.20
C TYR A 8 10.34 -6.31 16.35
N VAL A 9 11.65 -6.51 16.20
CA VAL A 9 12.64 -5.43 16.22
C VAL A 9 12.43 -4.45 15.07
N ASP A 10 12.18 -4.97 13.86
CA ASP A 10 11.88 -4.14 12.68
C ASP A 10 10.64 -3.28 12.91
N ARG A 11 9.59 -3.82 13.53
CA ARG A 11 8.38 -3.06 13.84
C ARG A 11 8.59 -2.02 14.95
N LEU A 12 9.48 -2.27 15.91
CA LEU A 12 9.86 -1.25 16.90
C LEU A 12 10.64 -0.12 16.22
N ALA A 13 11.58 -0.44 15.33
CA ALA A 13 12.31 0.54 14.55
C ALA A 13 11.38 1.34 13.61
N ASP A 14 10.40 0.68 12.97
CA ASP A 14 9.39 1.29 12.11
C ASP A 14 8.62 2.41 12.83
N GLN A 15 8.35 2.30 14.14
CA GLN A 15 7.70 3.37 14.91
C GLN A 15 8.48 4.70 14.86
N LEU A 16 9.82 4.63 14.81
CA LEU A 16 10.71 5.80 14.80
C LEU A 16 11.10 6.24 13.39
N LEU A 17 11.10 5.34 12.42
CA LEU A 17 11.60 5.61 11.07
C LEU A 17 10.51 5.90 10.04
N ASN A 18 9.26 5.51 10.30
CA ASN A 18 8.17 5.62 9.33
C ASN A 18 7.32 6.89 9.57
N PRO A 19 7.22 7.82 8.61
CA PRO A 19 6.41 9.04 8.72
C PRO A 19 4.91 8.80 8.96
N GLN A 20 4.40 7.58 8.75
CA GLN A 20 3.02 7.24 9.09
C GLN A 20 2.80 7.02 10.59
N LYS A 21 3.88 6.94 11.39
CA LYS A 21 3.86 6.67 12.82
C LYS A 21 4.00 7.96 13.62
N ARG A 22 3.30 8.03 14.75
CA ARG A 22 3.20 9.26 15.55
C ARG A 22 4.53 9.70 16.17
N ILE A 23 5.38 8.74 16.54
CA ILE A 23 6.69 9.00 17.15
C ILE A 23 7.84 8.93 16.14
N PHE A 24 7.55 9.08 14.84
CA PHE A 24 8.58 9.26 13.82
C PHE A 24 9.59 10.34 14.25
N ILE A 25 10.87 10.06 14.09
CA ILE A 25 11.95 10.90 14.61
C ILE A 25 11.89 12.34 14.08
N GLY A 26 11.44 12.53 12.84
CA GLY A 26 11.23 13.87 12.29
C GLY A 26 10.16 14.66 13.03
N TYR A 27 9.09 14.01 13.49
CA TYR A 27 8.05 14.65 14.30
C TYR A 27 8.54 14.96 15.71
N LEU A 28 9.32 14.06 16.33
CA LEU A 28 9.93 14.32 17.64
C LEU A 28 10.92 15.49 17.58
N ALA A 29 11.75 15.56 16.54
CA ALA A 29 12.66 16.66 16.30
C ALA A 29 11.91 17.99 16.10
N SER A 30 10.86 18.00 15.27
CA SER A 30 10.02 19.20 15.07
C SER A 30 9.33 19.66 16.36
N ALA A 31 8.81 18.73 17.16
CA ALA A 31 8.21 19.02 18.45
C ALA A 31 9.22 19.62 19.43
N LEU A 32 10.46 19.10 19.45
CA LEU A 32 11.54 19.64 20.29
C LEU A 32 11.89 21.07 19.88
N VAL A 33 12.01 21.35 18.57
CA VAL A 33 12.26 22.70 18.05
C VAL A 33 11.14 23.66 18.46
N LEU A 34 9.88 23.25 18.29
CA LEU A 34 8.72 24.06 18.70
C LEU A 34 8.69 24.31 20.21
N ALA A 35 8.96 23.29 21.03
CA ALA A 35 9.03 23.41 22.48
C ALA A 35 10.11 24.40 22.91
N MET A 36 11.33 24.29 22.36
CA MET A 36 12.43 25.21 22.65
C MET A 36 12.12 26.63 22.16
N GLY A 37 11.59 26.78 20.95
CA GLY A 37 11.22 28.08 20.38
C GLY A 37 10.20 28.82 21.24
N VAL A 38 9.10 28.16 21.61
CA VAL A 38 8.07 28.76 22.48
C VAL A 38 8.66 29.11 23.86
N ARG A 39 9.48 28.24 24.44
CA ARG A 39 10.08 28.48 25.76
C ARG A 39 11.09 29.63 25.76
N VAL A 40 12.02 29.64 24.83
CA VAL A 40 13.08 30.66 24.77
C VAL A 40 12.51 32.01 24.36
N ILE A 41 11.64 32.04 23.34
CA ILE A 41 11.11 33.28 22.78
C ILE A 41 9.95 33.81 23.62
N ALA A 42 8.92 33.00 23.87
CA ALA A 42 7.70 33.47 24.53
C ALA A 42 7.82 33.52 26.05
N ALA A 43 8.52 32.56 26.68
CA ALA A 43 8.72 32.54 28.14
C ALA A 43 10.04 33.21 28.59
N LYS A 44 10.84 33.75 27.65
CA LYS A 44 12.10 34.47 27.92
C LYS A 44 13.07 33.73 28.83
N ILE A 45 13.11 32.40 28.75
CA ILE A 45 14.08 31.59 29.51
C ILE A 45 15.33 31.33 28.67
N THR A 46 16.48 31.18 29.34
CA THR A 46 17.74 30.85 28.66
C THR A 46 17.69 29.46 28.02
N LEU A 47 18.44 29.26 26.93
CA LEU A 47 18.50 27.98 26.22
C LEU A 47 18.96 26.84 27.15
N SER A 48 19.95 27.09 28.01
CA SER A 48 20.46 26.10 28.96
C SER A 48 19.39 25.65 29.96
N ARG A 49 18.63 26.59 30.52
CA ARG A 49 17.49 26.30 31.40
C ARG A 49 16.38 25.58 30.66
N CYS A 50 16.11 25.95 29.41
CA CYS A 50 15.10 25.29 28.57
C CYS A 50 15.43 23.82 28.35
N VAL A 51 16.67 23.51 27.99
CA VAL A 51 17.15 22.13 27.81
C VAL A 51 17.06 21.36 29.12
N ALA A 52 17.49 21.94 30.23
CA ALA A 52 17.41 21.30 31.55
C ALA A 52 15.96 20.98 31.98
N GLU A 53 15.00 21.85 31.68
CA GLU A 53 13.58 21.61 31.99
C GLU A 53 12.96 20.56 31.05
N ILE A 54 13.18 20.66 29.73
CA ILE A 54 12.65 19.71 28.73
C ILE A 54 13.17 18.28 28.97
N PHE A 55 14.46 18.15 29.30
CA PHE A 55 15.12 16.86 29.51
C PHE A 55 15.29 16.52 31.00
N SER A 56 14.45 17.07 31.87
CA SER A 56 14.53 16.81 33.31
C SER A 56 14.43 15.31 33.61
N ALA A 57 15.44 14.79 34.32
CA ALA A 57 15.48 13.38 34.71
C ALA A 57 14.28 12.97 35.56
N ARG A 58 13.69 13.92 36.32
CA ARG A 58 12.47 13.70 37.11
C ARG A 58 11.26 13.33 36.25
N ILE A 59 11.27 13.68 34.96
CA ILE A 59 10.18 13.39 34.03
C ILE A 59 10.50 12.10 33.28
N TRP A 60 11.61 12.09 32.52
CA TRP A 60 11.96 10.99 31.61
C TRP A 60 12.33 9.68 32.31
N PHE A 61 12.74 9.73 33.59
CA PHE A 61 13.05 8.55 34.40
C PHE A 61 12.07 8.35 35.57
N SER A 62 10.95 9.07 35.60
CA SER A 62 9.87 8.84 36.57
C SER A 62 9.32 7.41 36.49
N ARG A 63 8.65 6.96 37.56
CA ARG A 63 7.98 5.65 37.56
C ARG A 63 6.90 5.56 36.46
N SER A 64 6.17 6.65 36.23
CA SER A 64 5.17 6.74 35.17
C SER A 64 5.79 6.62 33.77
N ALA A 65 6.84 7.39 33.45
CA ALA A 65 7.50 7.31 32.13
C ALA A 65 8.12 5.94 31.85
N ARG A 66 8.73 5.30 32.86
CA ARG A 66 9.25 3.93 32.71
C ARG A 66 8.15 2.92 32.38
N ALA A 67 6.95 3.08 32.95
CA ALA A 67 5.82 2.24 32.61
C ALA A 67 5.39 2.44 31.15
N ASP A 68 5.36 3.69 30.66
CA ASP A 68 5.03 3.98 29.26
C ASP A 68 5.97 3.25 28.28
N TYR A 69 7.28 3.21 28.57
CA TYR A 69 8.26 2.51 27.73
C TYR A 69 8.04 1.00 27.69
N LEU A 70 7.84 0.39 28.87
CA LEU A 70 7.59 -1.05 28.98
C LEU A 70 6.26 -1.45 28.33
N ILE A 71 5.23 -0.62 28.50
CA ILE A 71 3.92 -0.84 27.88
C ILE A 71 4.03 -0.70 26.36
N ALA A 72 4.75 0.29 25.83
CA ALA A 72 4.94 0.44 24.39
C ALA A 72 5.60 -0.79 23.75
N ILE A 73 6.66 -1.32 24.37
CA ILE A 73 7.36 -2.53 23.95
C ILE A 73 6.40 -3.73 23.99
N LEU A 74 5.75 -3.97 25.13
CA LEU A 74 4.87 -5.14 25.31
C LEU A 74 3.62 -5.10 24.43
N ASN A 75 2.98 -3.93 24.30
CA ASN A 75 1.81 -3.75 23.44
C ASN A 75 2.15 -3.99 21.97
N GLN A 76 3.35 -3.62 21.50
CA GLN A 76 3.78 -3.92 20.14
C GLN A 76 3.75 -5.44 19.88
N ALA A 77 4.28 -6.25 20.81
CA ALA A 77 4.27 -7.71 20.70
C ALA A 77 2.84 -8.28 20.74
N ILE A 78 2.00 -7.81 21.67
CA ILE A 78 0.60 -8.26 21.80
C ILE A 78 -0.18 -7.94 20.52
N MET A 79 -0.07 -6.72 20.01
CA MET A 79 -0.82 -6.28 18.84
C MET A 79 -0.34 -6.93 17.54
N MET A 80 0.93 -7.37 17.45
CA MET A 80 1.37 -8.24 16.34
C MET A 80 0.57 -9.54 16.27
N GLY A 81 0.15 -10.09 17.41
CA GLY A 81 -0.75 -11.24 17.45
C GLY A 81 -2.21 -10.85 17.16
N VAL A 82 -2.70 -9.76 17.75
CA VAL A 82 -4.13 -9.41 17.66
C VAL A 82 -4.51 -8.91 16.26
N VAL A 83 -3.75 -7.98 15.67
CA VAL A 83 -4.15 -7.27 14.44
C VAL A 83 -4.37 -8.20 13.24
N PRO A 84 -3.51 -9.20 12.95
CA PRO A 84 -3.72 -10.10 11.80
C PRO A 84 -4.97 -10.98 11.90
N ARG A 85 -5.55 -11.12 13.11
CA ARG A 85 -6.78 -11.90 13.35
C ARG A 85 -8.04 -11.05 13.20
N LEU A 86 -7.91 -9.74 13.05
CA LEU A 86 -9.05 -8.85 12.78
C LEU A 86 -9.47 -8.96 11.31
N PHE A 87 -10.68 -8.49 11.00
CA PHE A 87 -11.18 -8.45 9.63
C PHE A 87 -10.25 -7.63 8.72
N SER A 88 -10.06 -8.11 7.49
CA SER A 88 -9.35 -7.35 6.48
C SER A 88 -10.17 -6.12 6.07
N LYS A 89 -9.54 -4.94 6.08
CA LYS A 89 -10.09 -3.70 5.51
C LYS A 89 -10.62 -3.88 4.09
N LEU A 90 -9.91 -4.66 3.27
CA LEU A 90 -10.32 -4.93 1.90
C LEU A 90 -11.61 -5.75 1.85
N ALA A 91 -11.75 -6.75 2.73
CA ALA A 91 -12.95 -7.57 2.80
C ALA A 91 -14.17 -6.72 3.19
N VAL A 92 -14.06 -5.88 4.22
CA VAL A 92 -15.13 -4.97 4.65
C VAL A 92 -15.50 -3.98 3.53
N ALA A 93 -14.51 -3.39 2.86
CA ALA A 93 -14.75 -2.46 1.76
C ALA A 93 -15.48 -3.14 0.59
N THR A 94 -15.11 -4.38 0.27
CA THR A 94 -15.75 -5.16 -0.79
C THR A 94 -17.22 -5.47 -0.46
N LEU A 95 -17.50 -5.85 0.79
CA LEU A 95 -18.87 -6.11 1.24
C LEU A 95 -19.73 -4.85 1.19
N LEU A 96 -19.22 -3.71 1.69
CA LEU A 96 -19.93 -2.43 1.63
C LEU A 96 -20.15 -1.98 0.18
N PHE A 97 -19.14 -2.08 -0.67
CA PHE A 97 -19.24 -1.76 -2.08
C PHE A 97 -20.28 -2.65 -2.80
N GLY A 98 -20.32 -3.95 -2.50
CA GLY A 98 -21.33 -4.87 -2.99
C GLY A 98 -22.74 -4.52 -2.51
N ALA A 99 -22.90 -4.17 -1.23
CA ALA A 99 -24.18 -3.73 -0.66
C ALA A 99 -24.68 -2.44 -1.33
N MET A 100 -23.80 -1.49 -1.62
CA MET A 100 -24.18 -0.27 -2.36
C MET A 100 -24.75 -0.59 -3.75
N HIS A 101 -24.24 -1.60 -4.46
CA HIS A 101 -24.81 -2.07 -5.74
C HIS A 101 -26.17 -2.75 -5.62
N THR A 102 -26.62 -3.06 -4.41
CA THR A 102 -27.99 -3.56 -4.15
C THR A 102 -28.93 -2.45 -3.71
N TRP A 103 -28.41 -1.39 -3.09
CA TRP A 103 -29.20 -0.24 -2.62
C TRP A 103 -29.43 0.81 -3.70
N PHE A 104 -28.50 0.94 -4.63
CA PHE A 104 -28.58 1.88 -5.75
C PHE A 104 -28.76 1.10 -7.05
N ASP A 105 -29.73 1.54 -7.86
CA ASP A 105 -29.88 1.05 -9.23
C ASP A 105 -28.75 1.62 -10.09
N GLY A 106 -27.77 0.77 -10.36
CA GLY A 106 -26.53 1.17 -11.02
C GLY A 106 -25.55 1.86 -10.08
N ARG A 107 -24.60 2.59 -10.66
CA ARG A 107 -23.56 3.33 -9.93
C ARG A 107 -23.65 4.80 -10.32
N PRO A 108 -24.44 5.61 -9.59
CA PRO A 108 -24.48 7.05 -9.83
C PRO A 108 -23.09 7.61 -9.54
N MET A 109 -22.40 8.04 -10.60
CA MET A 109 -21.10 8.69 -10.46
C MET A 109 -21.29 10.20 -10.50
N PHE A 110 -20.63 10.88 -9.58
CA PHE A 110 -20.61 12.34 -9.48
C PHE A 110 -19.19 12.84 -9.75
N LEU A 111 -19.07 14.11 -10.16
CA LEU A 111 -17.78 14.77 -10.39
C LEU A 111 -16.88 14.05 -11.40
N THR A 112 -17.45 13.37 -12.40
CA THR A 112 -16.70 12.60 -13.41
C THR A 112 -15.72 13.47 -14.21
N GLU A 113 -16.08 14.72 -14.49
CA GLU A 113 -15.24 15.68 -15.23
C GLU A 113 -14.26 16.47 -14.35
N SER A 114 -14.31 16.27 -13.03
CA SER A 114 -13.44 17.00 -12.10
C SER A 114 -11.97 16.57 -12.19
N PRO A 115 -10.99 17.48 -11.99
CA PRO A 115 -9.57 17.12 -11.94
C PRO A 115 -9.24 16.13 -10.82
N ASP A 116 -8.27 15.24 -11.05
CA ASP A 116 -7.91 14.16 -10.11
C ASP A 116 -7.42 14.69 -8.76
N TRP A 117 -6.67 15.80 -8.76
CA TRP A 117 -6.23 16.44 -7.51
C TRP A 117 -7.42 16.89 -6.65
N MET A 118 -8.54 17.27 -7.26
CA MET A 118 -9.75 17.66 -6.54
C MET A 118 -10.44 16.44 -5.93
N ILE A 119 -10.53 15.32 -6.66
CA ILE A 119 -11.06 14.06 -6.12
C ILE A 119 -10.17 13.54 -4.98
N ALA A 120 -8.85 13.59 -5.15
CA ALA A 120 -7.90 13.23 -4.11
C ALA A 120 -8.00 14.14 -2.88
N ALA A 121 -8.19 15.46 -3.07
CA ALA A 121 -8.42 16.39 -1.97
C ALA A 121 -9.74 16.12 -1.24
N LEU A 122 -10.84 15.88 -1.97
CA LEU A 122 -12.14 15.53 -1.41
C LEU A 122 -12.08 14.22 -0.63
N PHE A 123 -11.43 13.19 -1.17
CA PHE A 123 -11.25 11.93 -0.45
C PHE A 123 -10.35 12.08 0.78
N THR A 124 -9.24 12.80 0.65
CA THR A 124 -8.31 13.05 1.75
C THR A 124 -9.02 13.80 2.90
N LEU A 125 -9.77 14.85 2.57
CA LEU A 125 -10.54 15.63 3.53
C LEU A 125 -11.69 14.81 4.12
N GLY A 126 -12.46 14.12 3.28
CA GLY A 126 -13.59 13.30 3.71
C GLY A 126 -13.17 12.16 4.63
N LEU A 127 -12.11 11.43 4.26
CA LEU A 127 -11.53 10.40 5.12
C LEU A 127 -11.00 11.00 6.42
N PHE A 128 -10.31 12.14 6.37
CA PHE A 128 -9.83 12.81 7.58
C PHE A 128 -10.97 13.19 8.53
N MET A 129 -12.03 13.82 8.02
CA MET A 129 -13.19 14.23 8.82
C MET A 129 -13.90 13.03 9.46
N LEU A 130 -14.11 11.96 8.69
CA LEU A 130 -14.70 10.71 9.20
C LEU A 130 -13.80 10.04 10.24
N ASP A 131 -12.49 10.00 9.99
CA ASP A 131 -11.53 9.38 10.89
C ASP A 131 -11.38 10.15 12.21
N ASP A 132 -11.27 11.48 12.17
CA ASP A 132 -11.15 12.33 13.37
C ASP A 132 -12.46 12.36 14.18
N GLY A 133 -13.61 12.50 13.51
CA GLY A 133 -14.92 12.49 14.18
C GLY A 133 -15.25 11.14 14.83
N THR A 134 -14.94 10.02 14.18
CA THR A 134 -15.16 8.69 14.78
C THR A 134 -14.17 8.37 15.90
N LYS A 135 -12.94 8.90 15.85
CA LYS A 135 -12.01 8.84 16.99
C LYS A 135 -12.56 9.61 18.19
N TYR A 136 -13.07 10.82 17.96
CA TYR A 136 -13.75 11.60 19.01
C TYR A 136 -14.89 10.80 19.66
N LEU A 137 -15.76 10.19 18.85
CA LEU A 137 -16.89 9.39 19.36
C LEU A 137 -16.42 8.20 20.20
N VAL A 138 -15.45 7.42 19.70
CA VAL A 138 -14.88 6.29 20.43
C VAL A 138 -14.22 6.76 21.73
N HIS A 139 -13.47 7.87 21.70
CA HIS A 139 -12.81 8.44 22.87
C HIS A 139 -13.81 8.91 23.93
N ARG A 140 -14.90 9.58 23.52
CA ARG A 140 -15.99 9.95 24.42
C ARG A 140 -16.67 8.73 25.02
N CYS A 141 -16.90 7.68 24.25
CA CYS A 141 -17.45 6.41 24.77
C CYS A 141 -16.48 5.76 25.77
N LEU A 142 -15.17 5.79 25.50
CA LEU A 142 -14.13 5.30 26.40
C LEU A 142 -14.15 6.02 27.76
N HIS A 143 -14.51 7.29 27.80
CA HIS A 143 -14.67 8.05 29.05
C HIS A 143 -16.02 7.85 29.74
N THR A 144 -17.09 7.73 28.98
CA THR A 144 -18.45 7.84 29.52
C THR A 144 -19.13 6.50 29.77
N TRP A 145 -18.73 5.44 29.08
CA TRP A 145 -19.30 4.09 29.27
C TRP A 145 -18.44 3.30 30.28
N PRO A 146 -18.97 2.91 31.46
CA PRO A 146 -18.15 2.31 32.52
C PRO A 146 -17.28 1.11 32.11
N ILE A 147 -17.76 0.20 31.25
CA ILE A 147 -16.94 -0.93 30.75
C ILE A 147 -15.73 -0.46 29.94
N LEU A 148 -15.91 0.54 29.07
CA LEU A 148 -14.82 1.04 28.25
C LEU A 148 -13.84 1.87 29.09
N TRP A 149 -14.35 2.63 30.05
CA TRP A 149 -13.53 3.39 31.01
C TRP A 149 -12.61 2.48 31.82
N CYS A 150 -13.10 1.31 32.23
CA CYS A 150 -12.32 0.27 32.91
C CYS A 150 -10.96 -0.02 32.21
N PHE A 151 -10.93 0.04 30.87
CA PHE A 151 -9.71 -0.12 30.08
C PHE A 151 -8.99 1.22 29.80
N HIS A 152 -9.74 2.26 29.42
CA HIS A 152 -9.16 3.54 29.02
C HIS A 152 -8.50 4.31 30.16
N LYS A 153 -8.95 4.12 31.41
CA LYS A 153 -8.34 4.73 32.60
C LYS A 153 -6.84 4.43 32.73
N VAL A 154 -6.34 3.34 32.13
CA VAL A 154 -4.90 3.02 32.06
C VAL A 154 -4.13 4.19 31.46
N HIS A 155 -4.67 4.82 30.42
CA HIS A 155 -4.09 5.99 29.78
C HIS A 155 -4.01 7.19 30.74
N HIS A 156 -5.07 7.40 31.51
CA HIS A 156 -5.17 8.49 32.49
C HIS A 156 -4.41 8.26 33.79
N THR A 157 -3.91 7.05 34.05
CA THR A 157 -3.05 6.80 35.22
C THR A 157 -1.64 7.41 35.11
N ALA A 158 -1.32 8.11 34.00
CA ALA A 158 -0.03 8.77 33.83
C ALA A 158 0.07 10.02 34.71
N GLU A 159 1.02 10.03 35.64
CA GLU A 159 1.30 11.20 36.52
C GLU A 159 2.31 12.17 35.86
N THR A 160 3.04 11.68 34.86
CA THR A 160 3.94 12.46 34.00
C THR A 160 3.69 12.10 32.55
N LEU A 161 3.67 13.11 31.69
CA LEU A 161 3.43 12.94 30.26
C LEU A 161 4.75 13.05 29.47
N THR A 162 4.96 12.08 28.58
CA THR A 162 6.01 12.07 27.56
C THR A 162 5.41 11.67 26.22
N PRO A 163 6.06 11.92 25.08
CA PRO A 163 5.50 11.53 23.78
C PRO A 163 5.12 10.04 23.72
N LEU A 164 5.78 9.18 24.51
CA LEU A 164 5.47 7.75 24.59
C LEU A 164 4.23 7.40 25.41
N THR A 165 3.69 8.34 26.21
CA THR A 165 2.42 8.15 26.93
C THR A 165 1.25 7.86 25.98
N VAL A 166 1.34 8.20 24.69
CA VAL A 166 0.36 7.77 23.67
C VAL A 166 0.20 6.25 23.61
N TYR A 167 1.25 5.48 23.90
CA TYR A 167 1.22 4.02 23.87
C TYR A 167 0.76 3.40 25.19
N ARG A 168 0.57 4.21 26.24
CA ARG A 168 0.02 3.79 27.52
C ARG A 168 -1.48 3.51 27.41
N THR A 169 -1.82 2.44 26.70
CA THR A 169 -3.21 2.02 26.46
C THR A 169 -3.32 0.52 26.73
N HIS A 170 -4.52 0.06 27.05
CA HIS A 170 -4.77 -1.37 27.18
C HIS A 170 -4.94 -2.00 25.78
N PRO A 171 -4.48 -3.24 25.51
CA PRO A 171 -4.62 -3.87 24.18
C PRO A 171 -6.06 -3.95 23.65
N VAL A 172 -7.05 -4.04 24.54
CA VAL A 172 -8.49 -4.00 24.18
C VAL A 172 -8.85 -2.67 23.51
N GLU A 173 -8.33 -1.56 24.04
CA GLU A 173 -8.49 -0.23 23.43
C GLU A 173 -7.77 -0.18 22.06
N GLY A 174 -6.55 -0.73 21.97
CA GLY A 174 -5.83 -0.86 20.71
C GLY A 174 -6.62 -1.63 19.64
N ALA A 175 -7.24 -2.76 20.01
CA ALA A 175 -8.09 -3.55 19.12
C ALA A 175 -9.36 -2.78 18.71
N LEU A 176 -9.99 -2.05 19.63
CA LEU A 176 -11.15 -1.21 19.36
C LEU A 176 -10.82 -0.11 18.32
N PHE A 177 -9.71 0.61 18.51
CA PHE A 177 -9.28 1.64 17.55
C PHE A 177 -8.85 1.05 16.20
N ALA A 178 -8.26 -0.15 16.19
CA ALA A 178 -7.92 -0.87 14.96
C ALA A 178 -9.18 -1.26 14.17
N LEU A 179 -10.18 -1.86 14.84
CA LEU A 179 -11.47 -2.18 14.23
C LEU A 179 -12.16 -0.92 13.70
N ARG A 180 -12.24 0.15 14.50
CA ARG A 180 -12.77 1.44 14.05
C ARG A 180 -12.05 1.93 12.79
N ALA A 181 -10.72 1.93 12.77
CA ALA A 181 -9.94 2.36 11.60
C ALA A 181 -10.24 1.51 10.36
N ILE A 182 -10.36 0.18 10.52
CA ILE A 182 -10.73 -0.76 9.46
C ILE A 182 -12.09 -0.38 8.87
N PHE A 183 -13.13 -0.23 9.70
CA PHE A 183 -14.48 0.08 9.22
C PHE A 183 -14.59 1.46 8.59
N VAL A 184 -14.00 2.49 9.21
CA VAL A 184 -14.08 3.87 8.70
C VAL A 184 -13.35 4.01 7.37
N GLN A 185 -12.13 3.46 7.27
CA GLN A 185 -11.39 3.50 6.01
C GLN A 185 -12.08 2.66 4.94
N ALA A 186 -12.63 1.49 5.29
CA ALA A 186 -13.36 0.64 4.36
C ALA A 186 -14.64 1.32 3.85
N ALA A 187 -15.41 1.94 4.74
CA ALA A 187 -16.64 2.65 4.38
C ALA A 187 -16.35 3.90 3.55
N ALA A 188 -15.36 4.71 3.93
CA ALA A 188 -14.93 5.85 3.15
C ALA A 188 -14.44 5.43 1.76
N MET A 189 -13.58 4.41 1.69
CA MET A 189 -13.08 3.87 0.42
C MET A 189 -14.23 3.34 -0.45
N ALA A 190 -15.10 2.48 0.09
CA ALA A 190 -16.23 1.93 -0.66
C ALA A 190 -17.17 3.04 -1.16
N THR A 191 -17.48 4.02 -0.32
CA THR A 191 -18.38 5.13 -0.64
C THR A 191 -17.79 6.06 -1.71
N PHE A 192 -16.58 6.55 -1.48
CA PHE A 192 -15.92 7.45 -2.43
C PHE A 192 -15.63 6.73 -3.74
N PHE A 193 -15.16 5.48 -3.67
CA PHE A 193 -14.97 4.69 -4.88
C PHE A 193 -16.32 4.57 -5.60
N PHE A 194 -17.38 4.10 -4.94
CA PHE A 194 -18.70 3.95 -5.55
C PHE A 194 -19.21 5.23 -6.23
N PHE A 195 -19.12 6.39 -5.59
CA PHE A 195 -19.67 7.63 -6.12
C PHE A 195 -18.73 8.45 -7.01
N LEU A 196 -17.41 8.34 -6.88
CA LEU A 196 -16.45 9.24 -7.56
C LEU A 196 -15.49 8.52 -8.53
N GLY A 197 -15.60 7.19 -8.63
CA GLY A 197 -14.76 6.40 -9.51
C GLY A 197 -13.51 5.87 -8.82
N ASP A 198 -12.55 5.42 -9.62
CA ASP A 198 -11.28 4.84 -9.18
C ASP A 198 -10.16 5.86 -8.96
N ARG A 199 -10.44 7.14 -9.23
CA ARG A 199 -9.55 8.29 -9.04
C ARG A 199 -9.39 8.72 -7.57
N VAL A 200 -9.90 7.90 -6.66
CA VAL A 200 -9.92 8.13 -5.21
C VAL A 200 -8.54 7.75 -4.63
N GLU A 201 -7.66 8.74 -4.50
CA GLU A 201 -6.32 8.59 -3.94
C GLU A 201 -6.09 9.53 -2.74
N LEU A 202 -5.20 9.14 -1.83
CA LEU A 202 -4.77 10.01 -0.74
C LEU A 202 -3.67 10.96 -1.20
N MET A 203 -3.81 12.23 -0.87
CA MET A 203 -2.69 13.16 -0.92
C MET A 203 -1.71 12.83 0.20
N THR A 204 -0.45 12.58 -0.16
CA THR A 204 0.57 12.15 0.80
C THR A 204 1.87 12.96 0.73
N VAL A 205 2.58 13.01 1.86
CA VAL A 205 3.94 13.54 2.00
C VAL A 205 4.78 12.45 2.65
N PHE A 206 5.85 12.02 1.97
CA PHE A 206 6.64 10.84 2.37
C PHE A 206 5.79 9.59 2.67
N GLY A 207 4.69 9.41 1.91
CA GLY A 207 3.76 8.28 2.08
C GLY A 207 2.80 8.39 3.27
N ALA A 208 2.84 9.47 4.06
CA ALA A 208 1.85 9.76 5.10
C ALA A 208 0.77 10.71 4.57
N ASN A 209 -0.49 10.52 5.01
CA ASN A 209 -1.59 11.44 4.68
C ASN A 209 -1.19 12.89 5.00
N VAL A 210 -1.34 13.80 4.02
CA VAL A 210 -0.84 15.18 4.12
C VAL A 210 -1.38 15.94 5.34
N ILE A 211 -2.65 15.75 5.71
CA ILE A 211 -3.26 16.42 6.85
C ILE A 211 -2.66 15.90 8.16
N LEU A 212 -2.53 14.58 8.29
CA LEU A 212 -1.91 13.97 9.48
C LEU A 212 -0.41 14.30 9.57
N PHE A 213 0.29 14.33 8.44
CA PHE A 213 1.69 14.74 8.38
C PHE A 213 1.84 16.18 8.90
N THR A 214 1.05 17.12 8.38
CA THR A 214 1.06 18.53 8.78
C THR A 214 0.73 18.69 10.26
N PHE A 215 -0.28 17.96 10.77
CA PHE A 215 -0.61 17.98 12.18
C PHE A 215 0.50 17.43 13.07
N ASN A 216 1.16 16.33 12.67
CA ASN A 216 2.23 15.73 13.45
C ASN A 216 3.50 16.58 13.49
N ILE A 217 3.90 17.15 12.35
CA ILE A 217 5.06 18.04 12.27
C ILE A 217 4.80 19.38 12.96
N ALA A 218 3.53 19.80 13.11
CA ALA A 218 3.12 20.96 13.91
C ALA A 218 3.12 20.70 15.43
N GLY A 219 3.82 19.68 15.90
CA GLY A 219 4.04 19.43 17.33
C GLY A 219 2.96 18.58 18.01
N SER A 220 2.29 17.68 17.30
CA SER A 220 1.24 16.81 17.90
C SER A 220 1.75 15.99 19.09
N ASN A 221 3.04 15.68 19.16
CA ASN A 221 3.67 14.96 20.27
C ASN A 221 3.72 15.78 21.57
N LEU A 222 3.67 17.11 21.50
CA LEU A 222 3.73 17.98 22.67
C LEU A 222 2.48 17.88 23.56
N ARG A 223 1.38 17.36 23.03
CA ARG A 223 0.14 17.15 23.79
C ARG A 223 0.27 16.09 24.88
N HIS A 224 1.18 15.12 24.68
CA HIS A 224 1.61 14.20 25.72
C HIS A 224 3.02 14.62 26.14
N SER A 225 3.15 15.81 26.72
CA SER A 225 4.41 16.24 27.29
C SER A 225 4.12 17.13 28.49
N HIS A 226 5.15 17.55 29.19
CA HIS A 226 5.04 18.58 30.23
C HIS A 226 5.15 20.01 29.66
N VAL A 227 5.36 20.15 28.35
CA VAL A 227 5.47 21.46 27.68
C VAL A 227 4.08 21.99 27.38
N TRP A 228 3.72 23.10 28.03
CA TRP A 228 2.42 23.74 27.85
C TRP A 228 2.41 24.65 26.62
N ILE A 229 1.57 24.31 25.64
CA ILE A 229 1.33 25.17 24.46
C ILE A 229 -0.17 25.31 24.24
N SER A 230 -0.65 26.53 24.41
CA SER A 230 -2.02 26.94 24.05
C SER A 230 -2.01 27.56 22.66
N TYR A 231 -3.08 27.33 21.90
CA TYR A 231 -3.31 28.00 20.62
C TYR A 231 -4.13 29.29 20.75
N GLY A 232 -4.44 29.68 21.99
CA GLY A 232 -5.26 30.84 22.29
C GLY A 232 -6.75 30.59 22.04
N ARG A 233 -7.57 31.51 22.55
CA ARG A 233 -9.03 31.33 22.63
C ARG A 233 -9.69 31.02 21.30
N ILE A 234 -9.27 31.64 20.20
CA ILE A 234 -9.93 31.50 18.89
C ILE A 234 -9.63 30.13 18.27
N LEU A 235 -8.35 29.78 18.14
CA LEU A 235 -7.94 28.57 17.44
C LEU A 235 -8.31 27.30 18.21
N GLU A 236 -8.37 27.36 19.54
CA GLU A 236 -8.79 26.24 20.41
C GLU A 236 -10.27 25.85 20.29
N HIS A 237 -11.11 26.62 19.60
CA HIS A 237 -12.47 26.19 19.25
C HIS A 237 -12.49 25.28 18.01
N VAL A 238 -11.42 25.30 17.21
CA VAL A 238 -11.36 24.59 15.92
C VAL A 238 -10.32 23.46 15.98
N LEU A 239 -9.15 23.70 16.57
CA LEU A 239 -8.04 22.75 16.68
C LEU A 239 -7.72 22.46 18.14
N ILE A 240 -7.49 21.19 18.46
CA ILE A 240 -7.06 20.78 19.80
C ILE A 240 -5.60 21.17 20.02
N SER A 241 -5.37 22.09 20.95
CA SER A 241 -4.02 22.45 21.38
C SER A 241 -3.40 21.38 22.29
N PRO A 242 -2.05 21.33 22.39
CA PRO A 242 -1.37 20.52 23.39
C PRO A 242 -1.92 20.73 24.81
N ALA A 243 -2.19 21.99 25.17
CA ALA A 243 -2.75 22.36 26.46
C ALA A 243 -4.18 21.83 26.70
N GLN A 244 -5.05 21.85 25.69
CA GLN A 244 -6.39 21.27 25.82
C GLN A 244 -6.36 19.76 26.08
N HIS A 245 -5.45 19.04 25.42
CA HIS A 245 -5.25 17.61 25.65
C HIS A 245 -4.58 17.32 27.00
N GLN A 246 -3.70 18.21 27.49
CA GLN A 246 -3.15 18.09 28.84
C GLN A 246 -4.24 18.26 29.91
N ILE A 247 -5.15 19.24 29.75
CA ILE A 247 -6.31 19.42 30.64
C ILE A 247 -7.19 18.16 30.67
N HIS A 248 -7.37 17.49 29.54
CA HIS A 248 -8.10 16.23 29.47
C HIS A 248 -7.54 15.12 30.38
N HIS A 249 -6.22 15.14 30.65
CA HIS A 249 -5.55 14.22 31.58
C HIS A 249 -5.56 14.68 33.05
N SER A 250 -6.21 15.79 33.34
CA SER A 250 -6.27 16.35 34.69
C SER A 250 -7.13 15.49 35.62
N VAL A 251 -6.67 15.38 36.87
CA VAL A 251 -7.43 14.72 37.95
C VAL A 251 -8.58 15.57 38.51
N GLU A 252 -8.62 16.86 38.19
CA GLU A 252 -9.58 17.80 38.77
C GLU A 252 -11.02 17.54 38.30
N ASP A 253 -11.99 17.59 39.21
CA ASP A 253 -13.40 17.34 38.92
C ASP A 253 -13.96 18.21 37.79
N ARG A 254 -13.50 19.46 37.72
CA ARG A 254 -13.90 20.43 36.70
C ARG A 254 -13.43 20.07 35.28
N HIS A 255 -12.41 19.22 35.14
CA HIS A 255 -11.85 18.80 33.87
C HIS A 255 -12.34 17.43 33.42
N LEU A 256 -13.13 16.74 34.26
CA LEU A 256 -13.70 15.44 33.93
C LEU A 256 -14.54 15.52 32.67
N ASN A 257 -14.31 14.56 31.77
CA ASN A 257 -15.06 14.39 30.52
C ASN A 257 -15.01 15.61 29.57
N GLN A 258 -13.86 16.29 29.50
CA GLN A 258 -13.61 17.41 28.59
C GLN A 258 -12.54 17.07 27.55
N ASN A 259 -12.57 17.76 26.40
CA ASN A 259 -11.54 17.75 25.34
C ASN A 259 -11.16 16.36 24.80
N PHE A 260 -12.12 15.62 24.23
CA PHE A 260 -11.88 14.29 23.63
C PHE A 260 -11.31 14.34 22.20
N GLY A 261 -11.31 15.51 21.56
CA GLY A 261 -10.89 15.69 20.18
C GLY A 261 -9.44 15.28 19.95
N THR A 262 -9.16 14.74 18.75
CA THR A 262 -7.80 14.39 18.37
C THR A 262 -7.16 15.56 17.61
N VAL A 263 -7.61 15.88 16.40
CA VAL A 263 -7.09 17.03 15.66
C VAL A 263 -8.04 18.22 15.82
N LEU A 264 -9.33 18.02 15.59
CA LEU A 264 -10.31 19.10 15.63
C LEU A 264 -11.00 19.21 16.99
N ALA A 265 -11.06 20.44 17.52
CA ALA A 265 -11.81 20.78 18.73
C ALA A 265 -13.29 21.05 18.45
N ILE A 266 -13.68 21.15 17.17
CA ILE A 266 -15.07 21.37 16.77
C ILE A 266 -16.01 20.27 17.30
N TRP A 267 -15.53 19.04 17.39
CA TRP A 267 -16.30 17.93 17.93
C TRP A 267 -16.60 18.10 19.41
N ASP A 268 -15.64 18.60 20.19
CA ASP A 268 -15.86 18.94 21.59
C ASP A 268 -16.80 20.13 21.75
N TRP A 269 -16.70 21.12 20.86
CA TRP A 269 -17.58 22.28 20.90
C TRP A 269 -19.04 21.87 20.65
N VAL A 270 -19.29 21.11 19.60
CA VAL A 270 -20.62 20.58 19.26
C VAL A 270 -21.09 19.56 20.29
N GLY A 271 -20.17 18.79 20.87
CA GLY A 271 -20.48 17.80 21.89
C GLY A 271 -20.65 18.36 23.31
N GLY A 272 -20.40 19.65 23.53
CA GLY A 272 -20.45 20.28 24.84
C GLY A 272 -19.35 19.82 25.81
N SER A 273 -18.24 19.28 25.30
CA SER A 273 -17.07 18.84 26.06
C SER A 273 -15.86 19.77 25.92
N LEU A 274 -15.99 20.89 25.20
CA LEU A 274 -14.89 21.83 24.99
C LEU A 274 -14.52 22.59 26.27
N CYS A 275 -13.26 22.49 26.64
CA CYS A 275 -12.62 23.30 27.68
C CYS A 275 -11.39 24.02 27.11
N LEU A 276 -11.37 25.34 27.21
CA LEU A 276 -10.30 26.18 26.68
C LEU A 276 -9.14 26.27 27.67
N SER A 277 -7.91 26.25 27.17
CA SER A 277 -6.73 26.17 28.04
C SER A 277 -6.29 27.49 28.65
N ALA A 278 -6.86 28.61 28.17
CA ALA A 278 -6.52 29.95 28.62
C ALA A 278 -6.82 30.20 30.12
N ARG A 279 -7.53 29.29 30.80
CA ARG A 279 -8.04 29.52 32.16
C ARG A 279 -7.17 29.01 33.29
N GLU A 280 -6.36 27.95 33.13
CA GLU A 280 -5.69 27.32 34.28
C GLU A 280 -4.48 26.44 33.90
N ARG A 281 -3.43 26.49 34.73
CA ARG A 281 -2.25 25.60 34.67
C ARG A 281 -1.99 24.83 35.96
N ASP A 282 -2.77 25.10 37.01
CA ASP A 282 -2.58 24.48 38.32
C ASP A 282 -3.51 23.28 38.45
N PHE A 283 -2.97 22.11 38.12
CA PHE A 283 -3.60 20.81 38.28
C PHE A 283 -2.56 19.70 38.16
N HIS A 284 -2.94 18.51 38.59
CA HIS A 284 -2.12 17.30 38.48
C HIS A 284 -2.69 16.32 37.45
N PHE A 285 -1.81 15.49 36.87
CA PHE A 285 -2.21 14.38 36.02
C PHE A 285 -2.38 13.11 36.85
N GLY A 286 -3.24 12.20 36.40
CA GLY A 286 -3.48 10.93 37.06
C GLY A 286 -4.98 10.65 37.17
N ILE A 287 -5.32 9.79 38.14
CA ILE A 287 -6.71 9.51 38.51
C ILE A 287 -6.86 9.65 40.03
N ALA A 288 -7.99 10.17 40.49
CA ALA A 288 -8.22 10.46 41.91
C ALA A 288 -8.16 9.17 42.76
N ASP A 289 -8.79 8.11 42.28
CA ASP A 289 -8.80 6.79 42.91
C ASP A 289 -7.74 5.85 42.32
N ALA A 290 -6.48 6.28 42.34
CA ALA A 290 -5.40 5.48 41.76
C ALA A 290 -5.21 4.13 42.50
N PRO A 291 -5.00 3.02 41.77
CA PRO A 291 -4.63 1.75 42.39
C PRO A 291 -3.31 1.88 43.14
N ARG A 292 -3.10 1.03 44.18
CA ARG A 292 -1.87 1.02 45.00
C ARG A 292 -0.55 1.00 44.21
N ARG A 293 -0.52 0.46 42.99
CA ARG A 293 0.66 0.39 42.11
C ARG A 293 0.26 0.68 40.65
N PRO A 294 -0.03 1.94 40.28
CA PRO A 294 -0.64 2.28 39.01
C PRO A 294 0.29 2.10 37.80
N HIS A 295 1.59 2.04 38.04
CA HIS A 295 2.63 1.93 37.01
C HIS A 295 3.17 0.51 36.82
N ASN A 296 2.67 -0.48 37.59
CA ASN A 296 3.08 -1.86 37.44
C ASN A 296 2.34 -2.52 36.27
N LEU A 297 3.07 -3.28 35.43
CA LEU A 297 2.47 -4.00 34.29
C LEU A 297 1.32 -4.91 34.74
N THR A 298 1.48 -5.67 35.82
CA THR A 298 0.42 -6.53 36.35
C THR A 298 -0.85 -5.75 36.67
N THR A 299 -0.73 -4.55 37.24
CA THR A 299 -1.88 -3.69 37.51
C THR A 299 -2.50 -3.21 36.20
N VAL A 300 -1.68 -2.69 35.28
CA VAL A 300 -2.12 -2.15 33.99
C VAL A 300 -2.92 -3.17 33.17
N TYR A 301 -2.47 -4.43 33.11
CA TYR A 301 -3.13 -5.46 32.30
C TYR A 301 -4.21 -6.25 33.05
N LEU A 302 -4.11 -6.48 34.37
CA LEU A 302 -5.06 -7.33 35.10
C LEU A 302 -6.14 -6.55 35.86
N MET A 303 -5.88 -5.31 36.29
CA MET A 303 -6.87 -4.50 37.01
C MET A 303 -8.14 -4.25 36.19
N PRO A 304 -8.07 -3.88 34.88
CA PRO A 304 -9.28 -3.69 34.08
C PRO A 304 -10.22 -4.90 34.08
N PHE A 305 -9.65 -6.12 34.05
CA PHE A 305 -10.45 -7.35 34.09
C PHE A 305 -11.02 -7.66 35.47
N ARG A 306 -10.30 -7.32 36.55
CA ARG A 306 -10.81 -7.49 37.92
C ARG A 306 -12.01 -6.59 38.20
N GLU A 307 -12.02 -5.39 37.63
CA GLU A 307 -13.13 -4.44 37.78
C GLU A 307 -14.26 -4.66 36.78
N LEU A 308 -14.07 -5.54 35.80
CA LEU A 308 -15.03 -5.75 34.73
C LEU A 308 -16.43 -6.06 35.26
N LEU A 309 -16.57 -6.88 36.31
CA LEU A 309 -17.87 -7.21 36.92
C LEU A 309 -18.57 -5.97 37.51
N THR A 310 -17.82 -5.09 38.17
CA THR A 310 -18.34 -3.83 38.73
C THR A 310 -18.71 -2.85 37.62
N CYS A 311 -17.86 -2.72 36.61
CA CYS A 311 -18.09 -1.91 35.42
C CYS A 311 -19.30 -2.43 34.60
N LEU A 312 -19.49 -3.74 34.51
CA LEU A 312 -20.64 -4.38 33.84
C LEU A 312 -21.95 -4.06 34.56
N LYS A 313 -22.00 -4.23 35.90
CA LYS A 313 -23.17 -3.82 36.70
C LYS A 313 -23.49 -2.35 36.54
N SER A 314 -22.48 -1.49 36.60
CA SER A 314 -22.64 -0.03 36.41
C SER A 314 -23.10 0.31 35.00
N SER A 315 -22.69 -0.46 33.98
CA SER A 315 -23.10 -0.27 32.60
C SER A 315 -24.54 -0.71 32.32
N LEU A 316 -25.06 -1.71 33.02
CA LEU A 316 -26.48 -2.10 32.94
C LEU A 316 -27.41 -0.99 33.44
N LEU A 317 -26.94 -0.20 34.40
CA LEU A 317 -27.67 0.94 34.98
C LEU A 317 -27.36 2.27 34.26
N TRP A 318 -26.40 2.27 33.34
CA TRP A 318 -25.94 3.46 32.67
C TRP A 318 -27.00 3.98 31.69
N ARG A 319 -27.30 5.27 31.77
CA ARG A 319 -28.14 5.98 30.80
C ARG A 319 -27.29 7.00 30.05
N PRO A 320 -27.27 6.98 28.71
CA PRO A 320 -26.55 7.98 27.95
C PRO A 320 -27.14 9.37 28.26
N LYS A 321 -26.32 10.28 28.82
CA LYS A 321 -26.58 11.71 28.65
C LYS A 321 -26.51 11.99 27.14
N LYS A 322 -27.33 12.91 26.60
CA LYS A 322 -27.33 13.25 25.16
C LYS A 322 -25.89 13.37 24.65
N MET A 323 -25.47 12.44 23.79
CA MET A 323 -24.10 12.38 23.26
C MET A 323 -23.78 13.58 22.36
N ILE A 324 -24.82 14.21 21.82
CA ILE A 324 -24.77 15.42 21.02
C ILE A 324 -25.79 16.39 21.61
N SER A 325 -25.31 17.48 22.19
CA SER A 325 -26.15 18.62 22.56
C SER A 325 -25.89 19.71 21.53
N PHE A 326 -26.77 19.89 20.54
CA PHE A 326 -26.73 21.11 19.76
C PHE A 326 -26.92 22.27 20.76
N PRO A 327 -25.93 23.16 20.96
CA PRO A 327 -26.18 24.38 21.72
C PRO A 327 -27.34 25.10 21.04
N GLU A 328 -28.27 25.69 21.79
CA GLU A 328 -29.23 26.62 21.19
C GLU A 328 -28.42 27.65 20.38
N LEU A 329 -28.55 27.57 19.06
CA LEU A 329 -27.83 28.36 18.06
C LEU A 329 -28.28 29.83 18.09
N LYS A 330 -28.18 30.48 19.25
CA LYS A 330 -28.43 31.92 19.39
C LYS A 330 -27.28 32.76 18.82
N LEU A 331 -26.10 32.19 18.63
CA LEU A 331 -24.93 32.89 18.07
C LEU A 331 -24.77 32.77 16.54
N ILE A 332 -25.49 31.87 15.86
CA ILE A 332 -25.47 31.71 14.40
C ILE A 332 -26.79 32.24 13.79
N ARG A 333 -27.23 33.41 14.25
CA ARG A 333 -28.26 34.21 13.56
C ARG A 333 -27.68 35.30 12.66
N ARG A 334 -26.35 35.37 12.52
CA ARG A 334 -25.67 36.25 11.56
C ARG A 334 -24.55 35.49 10.83
N GLY A 335 -24.87 34.97 9.64
CA GLY A 335 -23.93 34.83 8.52
C GLY A 335 -22.91 33.67 8.46
N GLY A 336 -22.84 32.75 9.42
CA GLY A 336 -21.73 31.76 9.47
C GLY A 336 -22.00 30.38 8.86
N ALA A 337 -23.13 29.73 9.19
CA ALA A 337 -23.37 28.33 8.80
C ALA A 337 -23.80 28.16 7.34
N ALA A 338 -24.40 29.20 6.74
CA ALA A 338 -24.69 29.19 5.30
C ALA A 338 -23.38 29.19 4.48
N SER A 339 -22.33 29.85 4.95
CA SER A 339 -21.09 30.03 4.18
C SER A 339 -20.24 28.76 4.05
N LEU A 340 -20.33 27.81 4.99
CA LEU A 340 -19.60 26.54 4.90
C LEU A 340 -20.30 25.52 3.98
N ILE A 341 -21.64 25.54 3.95
CA ILE A 341 -22.45 24.70 3.05
C ILE A 341 -22.48 25.31 1.64
N VAL A 342 -22.45 26.64 1.54
CA VAL A 342 -22.36 27.38 0.26
C VAL A 342 -20.95 27.32 -0.33
N MET A 343 -19.86 27.28 0.45
CA MET A 343 -18.53 27.00 -0.11
C MET A 343 -18.42 25.59 -0.69
N LEU A 344 -19.12 24.60 -0.12
CA LEU A 344 -19.16 23.24 -0.65
C LEU A 344 -20.07 23.14 -1.90
N ALA A 345 -21.07 24.02 -2.02
CA ALA A 345 -21.97 24.10 -3.18
C ALA A 345 -21.41 24.94 -4.34
N ILE A 346 -20.64 26.01 -4.10
CA ILE A 346 -20.06 26.87 -5.14
C ILE A 346 -18.93 26.17 -5.91
N VAL A 347 -18.25 25.19 -5.32
CA VAL A 347 -17.26 24.36 -6.05
C VAL A 347 -17.94 23.39 -7.04
N ILE A 348 -19.24 23.11 -6.87
CA ILE A 348 -19.98 22.17 -7.72
C ILE A 348 -20.54 22.84 -8.99
N GLU A 349 -20.75 24.16 -9.00
CA GLU A 349 -21.37 24.86 -10.16
C GLU A 349 -20.39 25.34 -11.23
N ALA A 350 -19.07 25.37 -10.99
CA ALA A 350 -18.10 25.88 -11.97
C ALA A 350 -17.58 24.86 -12.99
N ALA A 351 -18.08 23.62 -13.01
CA ALA A 351 -17.53 22.53 -13.83
C ALA A 351 -18.39 22.15 -15.06
N VAL A 352 -19.43 22.90 -15.39
CA VAL A 352 -20.24 22.60 -16.59
C VAL A 352 -19.72 23.43 -17.75
N PHE A 353 -18.75 22.88 -18.48
CA PHE A 353 -18.57 22.98 -19.94
C PHE A 353 -17.26 22.26 -20.31
N GLY A 354 -17.33 20.93 -20.41
CA GLY A 354 -16.26 20.09 -20.94
C GLY A 354 -16.83 19.07 -21.93
N ALA A 355 -16.33 19.05 -23.16
CA ALA A 355 -16.77 18.10 -24.17
C ALA A 355 -16.51 16.65 -23.71
N SER A 356 -17.46 15.74 -23.98
CA SER A 356 -17.34 14.31 -23.70
C SER A 356 -16.11 13.71 -24.39
N ALA A 357 -15.07 13.45 -23.62
CA ALA A 357 -13.96 12.59 -24.02
C ALA A 357 -14.40 11.13 -23.90
N LYS A 358 -14.08 10.30 -24.90
CA LYS A 358 -14.31 8.84 -24.81
C LYS A 358 -13.40 8.29 -23.70
N GLU A 359 -13.93 7.50 -22.78
CA GLU A 359 -13.14 6.91 -21.68
C GLU A 359 -12.98 5.39 -21.87
N LEU A 360 -11.83 4.83 -21.50
CA LEU A 360 -11.54 3.40 -21.56
C LEU A 360 -10.99 2.89 -20.21
N ASN A 361 -11.62 1.87 -19.64
CA ASN A 361 -11.20 1.33 -18.34
C ASN A 361 -10.30 0.08 -18.51
N VAL A 362 -9.09 0.14 -17.97
CA VAL A 362 -8.08 -0.91 -18.09
C VAL A 362 -7.81 -1.54 -16.72
N TYR A 363 -7.92 -2.85 -16.60
CA TYR A 363 -7.47 -3.58 -15.41
C TYR A 363 -6.09 -4.17 -15.69
N SER A 364 -5.07 -3.78 -14.91
CA SER A 364 -3.69 -4.13 -15.21
C SER A 364 -2.94 -4.78 -14.05
N HIS A 365 -2.26 -5.88 -14.35
CA HIS A 365 -1.26 -6.47 -13.45
C HIS A 365 0.16 -5.92 -13.65
N ARG A 366 0.39 -5.06 -14.65
CA ARG A 366 1.70 -4.44 -14.90
C ARG A 366 1.93 -3.30 -13.90
N GLN A 367 3.19 -2.96 -13.64
CA GLN A 367 3.52 -1.81 -12.80
C GLN A 367 3.23 -0.50 -13.55
N PRO A 368 2.83 0.59 -12.87
CA PRO A 368 2.42 1.84 -13.53
C PRO A 368 3.44 2.39 -14.53
N PHE A 369 4.71 2.45 -14.12
CA PHE A 369 5.79 2.96 -14.98
C PHE A 369 6.02 2.15 -16.27
N LEU A 370 5.48 0.92 -16.38
CA LEU A 370 5.58 0.09 -17.58
C LEU A 370 4.45 0.32 -18.58
N ILE A 371 3.36 1.00 -18.18
CA ILE A 371 2.18 1.24 -19.01
C ILE A 371 1.94 2.73 -19.27
N ASN A 372 2.20 3.61 -18.29
CA ASN A 372 1.87 5.05 -18.42
C ASN A 372 2.36 5.69 -19.74
N PRO A 373 3.57 5.40 -20.27
CA PRO A 373 3.99 5.96 -21.55
C PRO A 373 3.11 5.57 -22.75
N PHE A 374 2.52 4.37 -22.71
CA PHE A 374 1.59 3.89 -23.75
C PHE A 374 0.24 4.56 -23.62
N ILE A 375 -0.20 4.80 -22.39
CA ILE A 375 -1.42 5.55 -22.11
C ILE A 375 -1.25 6.96 -22.65
N GLU A 376 -0.24 7.70 -22.19
CA GLU A 376 0.03 9.08 -22.63
C GLU A 376 0.12 9.19 -24.15
N ALA A 377 0.77 8.23 -24.82
CA ALA A 377 0.84 8.19 -26.27
C ALA A 377 -0.54 7.96 -26.93
N TYR A 378 -1.36 7.05 -26.40
CA TYR A 378 -2.70 6.79 -26.93
C TYR A 378 -3.66 7.96 -26.67
N GLU A 379 -3.66 8.52 -25.46
CA GLU A 379 -4.49 9.66 -25.09
C GLU A 379 -4.13 10.88 -25.97
N LYS A 380 -2.84 11.14 -26.18
CA LYS A 380 -2.37 12.22 -27.07
C LYS A 380 -2.80 12.00 -28.53
N LEU A 381 -2.85 10.75 -28.98
CA LEU A 381 -3.21 10.41 -30.36
C LEU A 381 -4.73 10.49 -30.61
N THR A 382 -5.53 10.05 -29.64
CA THR A 382 -6.96 9.78 -29.84
C THR A 382 -7.88 10.73 -29.08
N GLY A 383 -7.38 11.42 -28.06
CA GLY A 383 -8.18 12.15 -27.08
C GLY A 383 -8.99 11.24 -26.15
N THR A 384 -8.87 9.90 -26.27
CA THR A 384 -9.54 8.95 -25.37
C THR A 384 -8.82 8.92 -24.04
N LYS A 385 -9.52 9.15 -22.92
CA LYS A 385 -8.97 9.06 -21.57
C LYS A 385 -8.91 7.60 -21.10
N ILE A 386 -7.80 7.17 -20.52
CA ILE A 386 -7.64 5.80 -20.01
C ILE A 386 -7.63 5.80 -18.48
N ASN A 387 -8.64 5.17 -17.88
CA ASN A 387 -8.68 4.91 -16.44
C ASN A 387 -8.07 3.54 -16.18
N ILE A 388 -7.11 3.41 -15.25
CA ILE A 388 -6.42 2.14 -15.02
C ILE A 388 -6.44 1.71 -13.55
N VAL A 389 -6.82 0.46 -13.32
CA VAL A 389 -6.79 -0.18 -12.01
C VAL A 389 -5.58 -1.12 -11.95
N PHE A 390 -4.60 -0.77 -11.13
CA PHE A 390 -3.44 -1.61 -10.88
C PHE A 390 -3.65 -2.55 -9.70
N ALA A 391 -3.41 -3.85 -9.89
CA ALA A 391 -3.24 -4.77 -8.78
C ALA A 391 -2.35 -5.96 -9.17
N SER A 392 -1.48 -6.39 -8.24
CA SER A 392 -0.51 -7.47 -8.49
C SER A 392 -1.14 -8.87 -8.51
N LYS A 393 -2.34 -9.02 -7.92
CA LYS A 393 -3.13 -10.25 -7.80
C LYS A 393 -4.62 -9.90 -7.71
N GLY A 394 -5.51 -10.86 -7.91
CA GLY A 394 -6.94 -10.74 -7.59
C GLY A 394 -7.83 -10.08 -8.65
N LEU A 395 -7.27 -9.49 -9.71
CA LEU A 395 -8.07 -8.82 -10.75
C LEU A 395 -9.00 -9.78 -11.52
N ALA A 396 -8.64 -11.05 -11.68
CA ALA A 396 -9.52 -12.03 -12.32
C ALA A 396 -10.74 -12.35 -11.45
N GLN A 397 -10.54 -12.50 -10.13
CA GLN A 397 -11.61 -12.69 -9.16
C GLN A 397 -12.50 -11.45 -9.07
N ARG A 398 -11.91 -10.25 -9.12
CA ARG A 398 -12.65 -8.99 -9.17
C ARG A 398 -13.51 -8.91 -10.43
N LEU A 399 -12.92 -9.12 -11.61
CA LEU A 399 -13.65 -9.08 -12.88
C LEU A 399 -14.78 -10.11 -12.92
N GLN A 400 -14.55 -11.30 -12.37
CA GLN A 400 -15.57 -12.34 -12.21
C GLN A 400 -16.70 -11.92 -11.26
N ALA A 401 -16.37 -11.36 -10.10
CA ALA A 401 -17.35 -10.91 -9.11
C ALA A 401 -18.18 -9.71 -9.58
N GLU A 402 -17.58 -8.82 -10.37
CA GLU A 402 -18.26 -7.68 -10.97
C GLU A 402 -19.21 -8.10 -12.11
N GLY A 403 -18.89 -9.17 -12.85
CA GLY A 403 -19.75 -9.75 -13.88
C GLY A 403 -20.20 -8.73 -14.94
N PRO A 404 -21.47 -8.75 -15.39
CA PRO A 404 -22.02 -7.78 -16.34
C PRO A 404 -21.95 -6.31 -15.91
N ARG A 405 -21.71 -6.05 -14.61
CA ARG A 405 -21.61 -4.70 -14.05
C ARG A 405 -20.17 -4.17 -14.04
N SER A 406 -19.19 -4.99 -14.42
CA SER A 406 -17.79 -4.57 -14.45
C SER A 406 -17.61 -3.35 -15.35
N PRO A 407 -16.87 -2.32 -14.88
CA PRO A 407 -16.49 -1.20 -15.74
C PRO A 407 -15.33 -1.56 -16.67
N ALA A 408 -14.63 -2.67 -16.45
CA ALA A 408 -13.43 -3.02 -17.21
C ALA A 408 -13.75 -3.19 -18.70
N ASP A 409 -12.97 -2.53 -19.55
CA ASP A 409 -13.01 -2.68 -21.00
C ASP A 409 -11.86 -3.52 -21.51
N VAL A 410 -10.67 -3.34 -20.93
CA VAL A 410 -9.45 -4.06 -21.28
C VAL A 410 -8.82 -4.67 -20.04
N VAL A 411 -8.32 -5.90 -20.17
CA VAL A 411 -7.44 -6.53 -19.19
C VAL A 411 -6.04 -6.58 -19.76
N LEU A 412 -5.06 -6.05 -19.04
CA LEU A 412 -3.63 -6.17 -19.34
C LEU A 412 -2.92 -6.99 -18.25
N THR A 413 -2.05 -7.89 -18.63
CA THR A 413 -1.27 -8.68 -17.67
C THR A 413 0.13 -8.97 -18.17
N VAL A 414 0.96 -9.42 -17.23
CA VAL A 414 2.19 -10.13 -17.52
C VAL A 414 1.91 -11.61 -17.51
N ASP A 415 2.59 -12.37 -18.38
CA ASP A 415 2.58 -13.83 -18.40
C ASP A 415 1.30 -14.48 -18.93
N ILE A 416 1.49 -15.48 -19.79
CA ILE A 416 0.40 -16.25 -20.38
C ILE A 416 -0.42 -17.02 -19.35
N ALA A 417 0.19 -17.53 -18.27
CA ALA A 417 -0.56 -18.27 -17.25
C ALA A 417 -1.64 -17.40 -16.59
N ARG A 418 -1.44 -16.08 -16.54
CA ARG A 418 -2.48 -15.15 -16.04
C ARG A 418 -3.58 -14.93 -17.07
N LEU A 419 -3.23 -14.71 -18.35
CA LEU A 419 -4.22 -14.58 -19.43
C LEU A 419 -5.09 -15.83 -19.55
N PHE A 420 -4.49 -17.01 -19.39
CA PHE A 420 -5.22 -18.27 -19.40
C PHE A 420 -6.29 -18.31 -18.31
N VAL A 421 -6.00 -17.85 -17.08
CA VAL A 421 -7.01 -17.77 -16.00
C VAL A 421 -8.21 -16.91 -16.41
N TYR A 422 -7.99 -15.81 -17.13
CA TYR A 422 -9.10 -14.98 -17.63
C TYR A 422 -9.89 -15.67 -18.74
N ALA A 423 -9.20 -16.39 -19.64
CA ALA A 423 -9.83 -17.10 -20.73
C ALA A 423 -10.63 -18.34 -20.24
N ASP A 424 -10.06 -19.12 -19.32
CA ASP A 424 -10.65 -20.31 -18.69
C ASP A 424 -11.90 -19.95 -17.87
N LYS A 425 -11.84 -18.84 -17.13
CA LYS A 425 -13.00 -18.30 -16.41
C LYS A 425 -14.02 -17.56 -17.29
N ASP A 426 -13.80 -17.56 -18.60
CA ASP A 426 -14.67 -16.89 -19.58
C ASP A 426 -14.91 -15.41 -19.22
N LEU A 427 -13.83 -14.68 -18.96
CA LEU A 427 -13.82 -13.27 -18.57
C LEU A 427 -13.39 -12.32 -19.70
N LEU A 428 -12.99 -12.84 -20.85
CA LEU A 428 -12.58 -12.08 -22.01
C LEU A 428 -13.53 -12.32 -23.18
N ALA A 429 -13.88 -11.26 -23.91
CA ALA A 429 -14.64 -11.36 -25.14
C ALA A 429 -13.73 -11.82 -26.30
N PRO A 430 -14.22 -12.66 -27.22
CA PRO A 430 -13.55 -12.86 -28.49
C PRO A 430 -13.54 -11.56 -29.30
N VAL A 431 -12.43 -11.25 -29.94
CA VAL A 431 -12.24 -10.05 -30.76
C VAL A 431 -11.90 -10.43 -32.19
N ASP A 432 -12.72 -9.97 -33.14
CA ASP A 432 -12.44 -10.09 -34.56
C ASP A 432 -11.81 -8.80 -35.09
N SER A 433 -10.48 -8.76 -35.15
CA SER A 433 -9.73 -7.63 -35.73
C SER A 433 -8.70 -8.13 -36.74
N ALA A 434 -8.80 -7.61 -37.97
CA ALA A 434 -7.82 -7.85 -39.03
C ALA A 434 -6.45 -7.27 -38.68
N VAL A 435 -6.41 -6.12 -37.99
CA VAL A 435 -5.17 -5.47 -37.55
C VAL A 435 -4.45 -6.34 -36.53
N LEU A 436 -5.14 -6.83 -35.50
CA LEU A 436 -4.53 -7.71 -34.49
C LEU A 436 -4.04 -9.03 -35.11
N ARG A 437 -4.79 -9.63 -36.04
CA ARG A 437 -4.35 -10.85 -36.74
C ARG A 437 -3.12 -10.64 -37.63
N LYS A 438 -3.03 -9.48 -38.28
CA LYS A 438 -1.89 -9.11 -39.13
C LYS A 438 -0.65 -8.82 -38.28
N ASN A 439 -0.82 -8.07 -37.19
CA ASN A 439 0.29 -7.58 -36.36
C ASN A 439 0.75 -8.61 -35.31
N ILE A 440 -0.02 -9.67 -35.04
CA ILE A 440 0.35 -10.67 -34.02
C ILE A 440 0.39 -12.07 -34.64
N PRO A 441 1.58 -12.71 -34.70
CA PRO A 441 1.73 -14.08 -35.17
C PRO A 441 0.76 -15.06 -34.48
N PRO A 442 0.23 -16.08 -35.17
CA PRO A 442 -0.76 -17.00 -34.60
C PRO A 442 -0.34 -17.66 -33.27
N ARG A 443 0.95 -17.98 -33.11
CA ARG A 443 1.48 -18.60 -31.88
C ARG A 443 1.47 -17.69 -30.64
N LEU A 444 1.28 -16.39 -30.82
CA LEU A 444 1.32 -15.36 -29.76
C LEU A 444 -0.09 -14.81 -29.41
N ARG A 445 -1.15 -15.46 -29.87
CA ARG A 445 -2.54 -15.07 -29.56
C ARG A 445 -3.42 -16.30 -29.34
N ASP A 446 -4.56 -16.09 -28.71
CA ASP A 446 -5.55 -17.13 -28.48
C ASP A 446 -6.11 -17.65 -29.82
N PRO A 447 -6.23 -18.97 -30.03
CA PRO A 447 -6.93 -19.52 -31.20
C PRO A 447 -8.40 -19.06 -31.29
N ASN A 448 -9.02 -18.80 -30.14
CA ASN A 448 -10.39 -18.28 -30.04
C ASN A 448 -10.46 -16.73 -30.00
N ASN A 449 -9.34 -16.05 -30.25
CA ASN A 449 -9.20 -14.59 -30.28
C ASN A 449 -9.67 -13.86 -29.00
N ARG A 450 -9.56 -14.48 -27.81
CA ARG A 450 -9.93 -13.83 -26.54
C ARG A 450 -8.80 -13.00 -25.93
N TRP A 451 -7.55 -13.31 -26.25
CA TRP A 451 -6.37 -12.57 -25.78
C TRP A 451 -5.27 -12.51 -26.83
N PHE A 452 -4.39 -11.52 -26.68
CA PHE A 452 -3.38 -11.13 -27.65
C PHE A 452 -2.09 -10.71 -26.93
N ALA A 453 -0.92 -11.09 -27.47
CA ALA A 453 0.36 -10.57 -27.01
C ALA A 453 0.62 -9.16 -27.55
N PHE A 454 1.22 -8.30 -26.74
CA PHE A 454 1.65 -6.95 -27.14
C PHE A 454 3.17 -6.77 -27.08
N SER A 455 3.87 -7.60 -26.32
CA SER A 455 5.33 -7.61 -26.30
C SER A 455 5.85 -8.99 -25.88
N LYS A 456 7.09 -9.28 -26.25
CA LYS A 456 7.82 -10.51 -25.90
C LYS A 456 8.95 -10.23 -24.94
N ARG A 457 9.24 -11.20 -24.09
CA ARG A 457 10.40 -11.21 -23.19
C ARG A 457 11.11 -12.55 -23.30
N ALA A 458 12.43 -12.52 -23.36
CA ALA A 458 13.25 -13.72 -23.41
C ALA A 458 13.76 -14.03 -22.00
N ARG A 459 13.64 -15.29 -21.58
CA ARG A 459 14.23 -15.74 -20.31
C ARG A 459 15.65 -16.24 -20.60
N VAL A 460 16.62 -15.37 -20.39
CA VAL A 460 18.01 -15.53 -20.80
C VAL A 460 18.87 -16.08 -19.66
N ILE A 461 20.07 -16.54 -20.03
CA ILE A 461 21.14 -16.83 -19.09
C ILE A 461 22.03 -15.60 -19.01
N VAL A 462 22.36 -15.15 -17.81
CA VAL A 462 23.41 -14.14 -17.58
C VAL A 462 24.56 -14.78 -16.85
N VAL A 463 25.77 -14.47 -17.28
CA VAL A 463 26.99 -15.01 -16.66
C VAL A 463 27.95 -13.89 -16.30
N SER A 464 28.71 -14.11 -15.23
CA SER A 464 29.81 -13.24 -14.81
C SER A 464 30.78 -13.02 -15.96
N ARG A 465 31.22 -11.78 -16.16
CA ARG A 465 32.30 -11.48 -17.10
C ARG A 465 33.63 -12.08 -16.68
N ASN A 466 33.79 -12.43 -15.40
CA ASN A 466 35.00 -13.05 -14.86
C ASN A 466 34.98 -14.60 -14.97
N ALA A 467 33.89 -15.19 -15.45
CA ALA A 467 33.74 -16.64 -15.61
C ALA A 467 33.72 -17.01 -17.10
N ASP A 468 34.90 -17.14 -17.71
CA ASP A 468 35.01 -17.42 -19.15
C ASP A 468 34.53 -18.81 -19.54
N ASP A 469 34.59 -19.78 -18.63
CA ASP A 469 34.02 -21.11 -18.83
C ASP A 469 32.49 -21.06 -18.94
N ALA A 470 31.83 -20.24 -18.11
CA ALA A 470 30.38 -20.02 -18.15
C ALA A 470 29.93 -19.27 -19.41
N ALA A 471 30.80 -18.50 -20.04
CA ALA A 471 30.51 -17.83 -21.32
C ALA A 471 30.32 -18.81 -22.50
N LEU A 472 30.74 -20.07 -22.34
CA LEU A 472 30.58 -21.13 -23.35
C LEU A 472 29.22 -21.84 -23.27
N ILE A 473 28.37 -21.51 -22.29
CA ILE A 473 27.02 -22.09 -22.18
C ILE A 473 26.23 -21.75 -23.45
N LYS A 474 25.74 -22.78 -24.13
CA LYS A 474 24.96 -22.62 -25.36
C LYS A 474 23.48 -22.91 -25.14
N ARG A 475 23.15 -23.79 -24.20
CA ARG A 475 21.80 -24.28 -23.98
C ARG A 475 21.40 -24.23 -22.51
N TYR A 476 20.09 -24.17 -22.24
CA TYR A 476 19.60 -24.30 -20.86
C TYR A 476 19.99 -25.66 -20.25
N GLU A 477 20.03 -26.71 -21.06
CA GLU A 477 20.39 -28.07 -20.67
C GLU A 477 21.82 -28.15 -20.14
N ASP A 478 22.71 -27.26 -20.57
CA ASP A 478 24.11 -27.26 -20.13
C ASP A 478 24.24 -26.84 -18.65
N LEU A 479 23.19 -26.25 -18.05
CA LEU A 479 23.16 -25.81 -16.65
C LEU A 479 23.16 -26.96 -15.63
N VAL A 480 22.90 -28.19 -16.07
CA VAL A 480 22.91 -29.38 -15.18
C VAL A 480 24.29 -30.00 -15.03
N ASP A 481 25.28 -29.57 -15.83
CA ASP A 481 26.64 -30.08 -15.75
C ASP A 481 27.22 -29.84 -14.36
N ALA A 482 27.78 -30.90 -13.76
CA ALA A 482 28.30 -30.90 -12.40
C ALA A 482 29.40 -29.85 -12.16
N LYS A 483 30.07 -29.35 -13.22
CA LYS A 483 31.04 -28.25 -13.11
C LYS A 483 30.42 -26.92 -12.66
N TRP A 484 29.09 -26.79 -12.73
CA TRP A 484 28.35 -25.61 -12.25
C TRP A 484 27.91 -25.73 -10.79
N LYS A 485 28.29 -26.81 -10.09
CA LYS A 485 27.88 -27.02 -8.71
C LYS A 485 28.26 -25.85 -7.80
N GLY A 486 27.26 -25.24 -7.17
CA GLY A 486 27.43 -24.09 -6.30
C GLY A 486 27.69 -22.76 -7.03
N ARG A 487 27.45 -22.69 -8.34
CA ARG A 487 27.76 -21.52 -9.18
C ARG A 487 26.52 -20.89 -9.82
N ILE A 488 25.33 -21.45 -9.62
CA ILE A 488 24.08 -20.93 -10.18
C ILE A 488 23.26 -20.19 -9.11
N CYS A 489 22.78 -19.00 -9.42
CA CYS A 489 21.74 -18.31 -8.66
C CYS A 489 20.42 -18.29 -9.42
N ALA A 490 19.35 -18.62 -8.71
CA ALA A 490 18.00 -18.49 -9.23
C ALA A 490 17.07 -17.92 -8.14
N ARG A 491 16.00 -17.28 -8.60
CA ARG A 491 14.83 -17.00 -7.76
C ARG A 491 13.99 -18.27 -7.54
N PRO A 492 13.00 -18.27 -6.63
CA PRO A 492 12.13 -19.43 -6.40
C PRO A 492 11.53 -20.02 -7.68
N GLY A 493 11.53 -21.36 -7.79
CA GLY A 493 11.02 -22.08 -8.96
C GLY A 493 9.53 -21.79 -9.20
N SER A 494 8.76 -21.70 -8.11
CA SER A 494 7.33 -21.38 -8.11
C SER A 494 6.96 -20.00 -8.71
N HIS A 495 7.94 -19.12 -8.96
CA HIS A 495 7.66 -17.87 -9.65
C HIS A 495 7.24 -18.11 -11.11
N VAL A 496 6.24 -17.37 -11.58
CA VAL A 496 5.59 -17.59 -12.89
C VAL A 496 6.57 -17.69 -14.08
N TYR A 497 7.69 -16.98 -14.02
CA TYR A 497 8.73 -17.02 -15.06
C TYR A 497 9.51 -18.35 -15.10
N ASN A 498 9.89 -18.89 -13.94
CA ASN A 498 10.60 -20.17 -13.87
C ASN A 498 9.63 -21.32 -14.17
N ARG A 499 8.40 -21.23 -13.66
CA ARG A 499 7.35 -22.18 -14.02
C ARG A 499 7.06 -22.23 -15.52
N ALA A 500 7.06 -21.08 -16.20
CA ALA A 500 6.92 -21.03 -17.66
C ALA A 500 8.11 -21.68 -18.40
N LEU A 501 9.33 -21.47 -17.90
CA LEU A 501 10.53 -22.12 -18.45
C LEU A 501 10.45 -23.65 -18.29
N VAL A 502 10.13 -24.13 -17.08
CA VAL A 502 9.93 -25.56 -16.83
C VAL A 502 8.79 -26.13 -17.70
N ALA A 503 7.71 -25.37 -17.91
CA ALA A 503 6.65 -25.78 -18.83
C ALA A 503 7.14 -25.95 -20.27
N SER A 504 8.06 -25.11 -20.76
CA SER A 504 8.66 -25.33 -22.09
C SER A 504 9.59 -26.54 -22.15
N PHE A 505 10.24 -26.91 -21.04
CA PHE A 505 10.97 -28.17 -20.95
C PHE A 505 10.04 -29.38 -21.01
N ILE A 506 8.88 -29.32 -20.36
CA ILE A 506 7.88 -30.39 -20.45
C ILE A 506 7.38 -30.56 -21.88
N ASP A 507 7.20 -29.46 -22.62
CA ASP A 507 6.78 -29.53 -24.03
C ASP A 507 7.86 -30.16 -24.92
N ALA A 508 9.13 -29.81 -24.69
CA ALA A 508 10.25 -30.26 -25.51
C ALA A 508 10.73 -31.69 -25.19
N GLU A 509 10.81 -32.04 -23.90
CA GLU A 509 11.49 -33.25 -23.40
C GLU A 509 10.59 -34.15 -22.54
N GLY A 510 9.33 -33.77 -22.32
CA GLY A 510 8.41 -34.46 -21.45
C GLY A 510 8.65 -34.19 -19.96
N GLU A 511 7.75 -34.69 -19.11
CA GLU A 511 7.76 -34.40 -17.67
C GLU A 511 9.01 -34.95 -16.96
N ASN A 512 9.51 -36.12 -17.37
CA ASN A 512 10.71 -36.72 -16.79
C ASN A 512 11.97 -35.92 -17.14
N GLY A 513 12.16 -35.55 -18.42
CA GLY A 513 13.30 -34.71 -18.85
C GLY A 513 13.29 -33.34 -18.15
N ALA A 514 12.12 -32.72 -18.04
CA ALA A 514 11.95 -31.48 -17.28
C ALA A 514 12.31 -31.63 -15.79
N GLN A 515 11.98 -32.77 -15.17
CA GLN A 515 12.33 -33.05 -13.78
C GLN A 515 13.83 -33.27 -13.61
N GLU A 516 14.46 -34.05 -14.48
CA GLU A 516 15.91 -34.27 -14.48
C GLU A 516 16.66 -32.94 -14.65
N TRP A 517 16.22 -32.11 -15.59
CA TRP A 517 16.78 -30.79 -15.79
C TRP A 517 16.62 -29.88 -14.56
N ALA A 518 15.40 -29.79 -14.03
CA ALA A 518 15.12 -28.93 -12.89
C ALA A 518 15.89 -29.39 -11.64
N GLN A 519 16.02 -30.70 -11.42
CA GLN A 519 16.83 -31.26 -10.34
C GLN A 519 18.30 -30.89 -10.51
N GLY A 520 18.87 -31.06 -11.72
CA GLY A 520 20.25 -30.70 -12.00
C GLY A 520 20.55 -29.21 -11.77
N VAL A 521 19.62 -28.32 -12.11
CA VAL A 521 19.75 -26.90 -11.80
C VAL A 521 19.73 -26.65 -10.28
N VAL A 522 18.81 -27.29 -9.55
CA VAL A 522 18.72 -27.19 -8.08
C VAL A 522 20.00 -27.67 -7.40
N ASP A 523 20.53 -28.80 -7.84
CA ASP A 523 21.77 -29.39 -7.32
C ASP A 523 22.99 -28.48 -7.55
N ASN A 524 22.92 -27.63 -8.58
CA ASN A 524 23.96 -26.67 -8.94
C ASN A 524 23.79 -25.28 -8.31
N LEU A 525 22.75 -25.05 -7.50
CA LEU A 525 22.52 -23.75 -6.86
C LEU A 525 23.59 -23.39 -5.82
N ALA A 526 24.11 -22.16 -5.91
CA ALA A 526 25.04 -21.57 -4.95
C ALA A 526 24.40 -21.29 -3.58
N ARG A 527 23.08 -21.08 -3.57
CA ARG A 527 22.28 -20.77 -2.38
C ARG A 527 20.82 -21.13 -2.60
N ARG A 528 20.05 -21.17 -1.50
CA ARG A 528 18.60 -21.33 -1.59
C ARG A 528 17.96 -20.24 -2.46
N PRO A 529 16.97 -20.59 -3.30
CA PRO A 529 16.30 -19.62 -4.17
C PRO A 529 15.69 -18.46 -3.40
N GLN A 530 16.08 -17.23 -3.74
CA GLN A 530 15.59 -16.02 -3.07
C GLN A 530 15.65 -14.79 -3.96
N GLY A 531 14.94 -13.73 -3.57
CA GLY A 531 14.95 -12.44 -4.28
C GLY A 531 14.23 -12.45 -5.63
N ASN A 532 14.48 -11.41 -6.43
CA ASN A 532 13.95 -11.22 -7.78
C ASN A 532 15.08 -11.32 -8.83
N ASP A 533 14.76 -11.23 -10.12
CA ASP A 533 15.75 -11.35 -11.22
C ASP A 533 16.91 -10.33 -11.09
N ARG A 534 16.64 -9.08 -10.69
CA ARG A 534 17.70 -8.06 -10.44
C ARG A 534 18.62 -8.47 -9.30
N GLY A 535 18.06 -9.08 -8.26
CA GLY A 535 18.81 -9.64 -7.15
C GLY A 535 19.72 -10.82 -7.54
N GLN A 536 19.46 -11.50 -8.67
CA GLN A 536 20.37 -12.53 -9.17
C GLN A 536 21.57 -11.90 -9.88
N VAL A 537 21.36 -10.84 -10.64
CA VAL A 537 22.46 -10.05 -11.24
C VAL A 537 23.33 -9.45 -10.13
N LYS A 538 22.71 -8.89 -9.08
CA LYS A 538 23.43 -8.42 -7.89
C LYS A 538 24.28 -9.53 -7.25
N ALA A 539 23.75 -10.75 -7.16
CA ALA A 539 24.48 -11.87 -6.57
C ALA A 539 25.73 -12.24 -7.38
N ILE A 540 25.67 -12.13 -8.71
CA ILE A 540 26.86 -12.29 -9.56
C ILE A 540 27.86 -11.17 -9.31
N TYR A 541 27.39 -9.92 -9.22
CA TYR A 541 28.22 -8.77 -8.86
C TYR A 541 28.92 -8.93 -7.50
N GLU A 542 28.22 -9.49 -6.52
CA GLU A 542 28.74 -9.77 -5.16
C GLU A 542 29.61 -11.04 -5.08
N GLY A 543 29.82 -11.75 -6.20
CA GLY A 543 30.64 -12.96 -6.25
C GLY A 543 30.01 -14.19 -5.58
N VAL A 544 28.68 -14.19 -5.38
CA VAL A 544 27.95 -15.31 -4.77
C VAL A 544 27.79 -16.49 -5.74
N CYS A 545 27.74 -16.21 -7.05
CA CYS A 545 27.52 -17.17 -8.12
C CYS A 545 28.02 -16.60 -9.44
N ASP A 546 28.21 -17.46 -10.44
CA ASP A 546 28.68 -17.05 -11.76
C ASP A 546 27.57 -16.97 -12.80
N ILE A 547 26.46 -17.70 -12.58
CA ILE A 547 25.41 -17.91 -13.57
C ILE A 547 24.05 -17.58 -12.95
N ALA A 548 23.16 -16.93 -13.70
CA ALA A 548 21.76 -16.77 -13.31
C ALA A 548 20.79 -16.82 -14.49
N ILE A 549 19.53 -17.15 -14.21
CA ILE A 549 18.43 -17.15 -15.19
C ILE A 549 17.51 -15.96 -14.91
N ILE A 550 17.38 -15.04 -15.87
CA ILE A 550 16.60 -13.81 -15.73
C ILE A 550 15.78 -13.49 -16.98
N ASN A 551 14.79 -12.60 -16.88
CA ASN A 551 14.23 -11.98 -18.09
C ASN A 551 15.14 -10.86 -18.60
N ASN A 552 15.33 -10.79 -19.92
CA ASN A 552 16.22 -9.85 -20.60
C ASN A 552 15.99 -8.38 -20.21
N TYR A 553 14.73 -7.97 -20.02
CA TYR A 553 14.43 -6.55 -19.75
C TYR A 553 15.00 -6.05 -18.42
N TYR A 554 15.23 -6.93 -17.43
CA TYR A 554 15.88 -6.53 -16.18
C TYR A 554 17.34 -6.16 -16.40
N TYR A 555 18.01 -6.81 -17.36
CA TYR A 555 19.36 -6.42 -17.76
C TYR A 555 19.37 -5.00 -18.34
N GLY A 556 18.46 -4.72 -19.28
CA GLY A 556 18.29 -3.37 -19.85
C GLY A 556 18.02 -2.31 -18.78
N LYS A 557 17.07 -2.56 -17.87
CA LYS A 557 16.74 -1.65 -16.76
C LYS A 557 17.88 -1.42 -15.78
N LEU A 558 18.74 -2.41 -15.55
CA LEU A 558 19.93 -2.23 -14.70
C LEU A 558 20.99 -1.40 -15.43
N LYS A 559 21.25 -1.69 -16.71
CA LYS A 559 22.20 -0.95 -17.56
C LYS A 559 21.82 0.53 -17.70
N SER A 560 20.52 0.83 -17.76
CA SER A 560 19.97 2.19 -17.89
C SER A 560 19.51 2.80 -16.57
N SER A 561 19.87 2.22 -15.42
CA SER A 561 19.36 2.69 -14.12
C SER A 561 19.94 4.07 -13.78
N ASP A 562 19.14 4.93 -13.15
CA ASP A 562 19.62 6.19 -12.57
C ASP A 562 20.55 5.95 -11.36
N ILE A 563 20.46 4.78 -10.73
CA ILE A 563 21.28 4.38 -9.58
C ILE A 563 22.63 3.82 -10.07
N PRO A 564 23.78 4.48 -9.78
CA PRO A 564 25.09 4.06 -10.28
C PRO A 564 25.44 2.61 -9.97
N GLU A 565 25.24 2.18 -8.73
CA GLU A 565 25.54 0.82 -8.26
C GLU A 565 24.84 -0.26 -9.10
N GLN A 566 23.62 0.02 -9.58
CA GLN A 566 22.87 -0.94 -10.39
C GLN A 566 23.41 -1.05 -11.82
N ARG A 567 24.01 0.02 -12.33
CA ARG A 567 24.75 -0.02 -13.60
C ARG A 567 26.02 -0.84 -13.45
N ASP A 568 26.67 -0.77 -12.28
CA ASP A 568 27.83 -1.62 -11.97
C ASP A 568 27.44 -3.10 -11.91
N TRP A 569 26.27 -3.44 -11.36
CA TRP A 569 25.77 -4.83 -11.41
C TRP A 569 25.57 -5.33 -12.85
N ALA A 570 25.06 -4.48 -13.74
CA ALA A 570 24.88 -4.86 -15.15
C ALA A 570 26.20 -4.96 -15.91
N SER A 571 27.20 -4.14 -15.56
CA SER A 571 28.50 -4.14 -16.24
C SER A 571 29.28 -5.42 -15.98
N THR A 572 29.08 -6.09 -14.84
CA THR A 572 29.77 -7.34 -14.49
C THR A 572 29.20 -8.58 -15.17
N VAL A 573 28.07 -8.50 -15.87
CA VAL A 573 27.46 -9.65 -16.53
C VAL A 573 27.42 -9.51 -18.05
N ARG A 574 27.41 -10.66 -18.74
CA ARG A 574 27.12 -10.80 -20.17
C ARG A 574 25.85 -11.63 -20.35
N ILE A 575 25.05 -11.27 -21.34
CA ILE A 575 23.77 -11.94 -21.67
C ILE A 575 24.00 -13.04 -22.70
N ILE A 576 23.34 -14.19 -22.53
CA ILE A 576 23.35 -15.33 -23.44
C ILE A 576 21.90 -15.67 -23.78
N PHE A 577 21.61 -15.72 -25.08
CA PHE A 577 20.37 -16.27 -25.63
C PHE A 577 20.60 -17.76 -25.94
N PRO A 578 20.12 -18.70 -25.12
CA PRO A 578 20.44 -20.12 -25.27
C PRO A 578 19.63 -20.80 -26.38
N ASN A 579 20.03 -22.02 -26.73
CA ASN A 579 19.39 -22.96 -27.66
C ASN A 579 19.28 -22.45 -29.11
N GLN A 580 20.24 -21.62 -29.56
CA GLN A 580 20.22 -21.01 -30.90
C GLN A 580 20.38 -22.01 -32.04
N GLU A 581 21.11 -23.10 -31.80
CA GLU A 581 21.32 -24.21 -32.74
C GLU A 581 20.20 -25.28 -32.65
N ASP A 582 19.21 -25.09 -31.76
CA ASP A 582 18.14 -26.03 -31.43
C ASP A 582 16.76 -25.34 -31.56
N ARG A 583 15.85 -25.45 -30.58
CA ARG A 583 14.48 -24.91 -30.60
C ARG A 583 14.43 -23.38 -30.53
N GLY A 584 15.47 -22.73 -30.03
CA GLY A 584 15.52 -21.29 -29.77
C GLY A 584 15.33 -20.95 -28.28
N THR A 585 15.52 -19.68 -27.94
CA THR A 585 15.39 -19.19 -26.56
C THR A 585 13.94 -19.15 -26.13
N HIS A 586 13.67 -19.55 -24.88
CA HIS A 586 12.33 -19.46 -24.28
C HIS A 586 11.84 -18.01 -24.25
N VAL A 587 10.69 -17.78 -24.88
CA VAL A 587 10.00 -16.49 -24.88
C VAL A 587 8.65 -16.59 -24.20
N ASN A 588 8.26 -15.50 -23.54
CA ASN A 588 6.94 -15.34 -22.95
C ASN A 588 6.43 -13.93 -23.28
N ILE A 589 5.18 -13.63 -22.96
CA ILE A 589 4.49 -12.45 -23.45
C ILE A 589 3.97 -11.55 -22.33
N SER A 590 3.90 -10.27 -22.63
CA SER A 590 2.91 -9.39 -21.99
C SER A 590 1.76 -9.22 -22.94
N GLY A 591 0.53 -9.26 -22.43
CA GLY A 591 -0.64 -9.32 -23.28
C GLY A 591 -1.91 -8.96 -22.55
N GLY A 592 -3.01 -9.05 -23.27
CA GLY A 592 -4.32 -8.65 -22.78
C GLY A 592 -5.45 -9.03 -23.70
N GLY A 593 -6.66 -8.65 -23.30
CA GLY A 593 -7.87 -8.91 -24.06
C GLY A 593 -8.96 -7.93 -23.67
N VAL A 594 -10.03 -7.92 -24.46
CA VAL A 594 -11.22 -7.12 -24.15
C VAL A 594 -12.01 -7.87 -23.08
N ALA A 595 -12.40 -7.19 -22.02
CA ALA A 595 -13.22 -7.78 -20.97
C ALA A 595 -14.58 -8.22 -21.55
N LYS A 596 -15.09 -9.37 -21.11
CA LYS A 596 -16.32 -9.99 -21.66
C LYS A 596 -17.52 -9.04 -21.71
N HIS A 597 -17.68 -8.28 -20.62
CA HIS A 597 -18.78 -7.35 -20.40
C HIS A 597 -18.39 -5.88 -20.65
N SER A 598 -17.30 -5.63 -21.38
CA SER A 598 -16.89 -4.28 -21.79
C SER A 598 -18.07 -3.55 -22.44
N LYS A 599 -18.27 -2.29 -22.04
CA LYS A 599 -19.29 -1.40 -22.59
C LYS A 599 -18.74 -0.60 -23.77
N ASN A 600 -17.41 -0.42 -23.82
CA ASN A 600 -16.70 0.32 -24.86
C ASN A 600 -15.86 -0.60 -25.74
N LYS A 601 -16.44 -1.73 -26.20
CA LYS A 601 -15.71 -2.79 -26.93
C LYS A 601 -14.93 -2.26 -28.14
N GLU A 602 -15.52 -1.37 -28.94
CA GLU A 602 -14.85 -0.82 -30.12
C GLU A 602 -13.61 0.01 -29.75
N GLU A 603 -13.69 0.80 -28.68
CA GLU A 603 -12.56 1.57 -28.17
C GLU A 603 -11.49 0.65 -27.56
N ALA A 604 -11.93 -0.38 -26.83
CA ALA A 604 -11.06 -1.40 -26.28
C ALA A 604 -10.24 -2.09 -27.40
N ILE A 605 -10.90 -2.46 -28.51
CA ILE A 605 -10.25 -3.05 -29.68
C ILE A 605 -9.27 -2.06 -30.29
N ARG A 606 -9.65 -0.79 -30.50
CA ARG A 606 -8.75 0.25 -31.03
C ARG A 606 -7.52 0.46 -30.16
N PHE A 607 -7.66 0.39 -28.83
CA PHE A 607 -6.53 0.44 -27.92
C PHE A 607 -5.62 -0.80 -28.05
N LEU A 608 -6.19 -2.01 -28.15
CA LEU A 608 -5.38 -3.21 -28.39
C LEU A 608 -4.64 -3.14 -29.74
N GLU A 609 -5.29 -2.62 -30.79
CA GLU A 609 -4.67 -2.39 -32.10
C GLU A 609 -3.52 -1.41 -32.01
N PHE A 610 -3.71 -0.29 -31.30
CA PHE A 610 -2.65 0.67 -31.02
C PHE A 610 -1.45 0.04 -30.33
N LEU A 611 -1.64 -0.83 -29.34
CA LEU A 611 -0.54 -1.51 -28.65
C LEU A 611 0.32 -2.36 -29.60
N THR A 612 -0.20 -2.74 -30.78
CA THR A 612 0.52 -3.46 -31.83
C THR A 612 1.08 -2.57 -32.95
N SER A 613 0.78 -1.27 -32.91
CA SER A 613 1.28 -0.29 -33.89
C SER A 613 2.79 -0.08 -33.76
N GLU A 614 3.43 0.39 -34.82
CA GLU A 614 4.86 0.72 -34.82
C GLU A 614 5.24 1.67 -33.68
N ALA A 615 4.44 2.70 -33.43
CA ALA A 615 4.67 3.64 -32.35
C ALA A 615 4.72 2.96 -30.97
N ALA A 616 3.72 2.13 -30.64
CA ALA A 616 3.69 1.43 -29.36
C ALA A 616 4.78 0.34 -29.28
N GLN A 617 5.03 -0.39 -30.35
CA GLN A 617 6.06 -1.42 -30.40
C GLN A 617 7.47 -0.84 -30.19
N ASN A 618 7.74 0.36 -30.71
CA ASN A 618 8.97 1.10 -30.44
C ASN A 618 9.09 1.52 -28.96
N LEU A 619 7.99 1.90 -28.30
CA LEU A 619 7.98 2.21 -26.87
C LEU A 619 8.31 0.97 -26.01
N TYR A 620 7.81 -0.21 -26.38
CA TYR A 620 8.17 -1.47 -25.70
C TYR A 620 9.68 -1.73 -25.74
N GLY A 621 10.32 -1.51 -26.89
CA GLY A 621 11.76 -1.75 -27.06
C GLY A 621 12.65 -0.70 -26.39
N SER A 622 12.25 0.58 -26.40
CA SER A 622 13.06 1.70 -25.91
C SER A 622 12.92 1.94 -24.41
N ILE A 623 11.71 1.80 -23.87
CA ILE A 623 11.43 2.08 -22.45
C ILE A 623 11.47 0.79 -21.64
N ASN A 624 10.79 -0.25 -22.12
CA ASN A 624 10.59 -1.46 -21.35
C ASN A 624 11.64 -2.54 -21.64
N TYR A 625 12.48 -2.39 -22.66
CA TYR A 625 13.44 -3.39 -23.10
C TYR A 625 12.78 -4.75 -23.42
N GLU A 626 11.55 -4.72 -23.93
CA GLU A 626 10.78 -5.88 -24.40
C GLU A 626 10.82 -5.95 -25.93
N TYR A 627 10.83 -7.16 -26.50
CA TYR A 627 10.87 -7.37 -27.95
C TYR A 627 9.49 -7.16 -28.60
N PRO A 628 9.41 -6.60 -29.82
CA PRO A 628 8.15 -6.36 -30.50
C PRO A 628 7.50 -7.68 -30.94
N VAL A 629 6.17 -7.77 -30.81
CA VAL A 629 5.35 -8.86 -31.36
C VAL A 629 5.05 -8.65 -32.84
N ASN A 630 5.01 -7.39 -33.29
CA ASN A 630 4.72 -7.05 -34.67
C ASN A 630 5.93 -7.35 -35.56
N PRO A 631 5.83 -8.31 -36.50
CA PRO A 631 6.96 -8.71 -37.33
C PRO A 631 7.43 -7.61 -38.29
N ALA A 632 6.62 -6.58 -38.53
CA ALA A 632 7.01 -5.41 -39.32
C ALA A 632 7.84 -4.39 -38.52
N VAL A 633 7.94 -4.54 -37.20
CA VAL A 633 8.65 -3.59 -36.33
C VAL A 633 9.97 -4.22 -35.87
N GLU A 634 11.05 -3.54 -36.20
CA GLU A 634 12.40 -3.93 -35.81
C GLU A 634 12.65 -3.69 -34.31
N PRO A 635 13.45 -4.54 -33.62
CA PRO A 635 13.85 -4.27 -32.24
C PRO A 635 14.61 -2.94 -32.10
N SER A 636 14.54 -2.32 -30.92
CA SER A 636 15.27 -1.07 -30.65
C SER A 636 16.78 -1.24 -30.78
N ALA A 637 17.52 -0.14 -31.01
CA ALA A 637 18.98 -0.18 -31.15
C ALA A 637 19.67 -0.85 -29.95
N GLU A 638 19.18 -0.61 -28.73
CA GLU A 638 19.69 -1.27 -27.52
C GLU A 638 19.44 -2.78 -27.56
N LEU A 639 18.24 -3.23 -27.92
CA LEU A 639 17.95 -4.67 -28.04
C LEU A 639 18.76 -5.34 -29.15
N LYS A 640 18.97 -4.66 -30.27
CA LYS A 640 19.85 -5.12 -31.36
C LYS A 640 21.30 -5.25 -30.91
N SER A 641 21.76 -4.39 -29.99
CA SER A 641 23.11 -4.46 -29.45
C SER A 641 23.39 -5.73 -28.64
N TRP A 642 22.34 -6.43 -28.18
CA TRP A 642 22.47 -7.71 -27.47
C TRP A 642 22.48 -8.91 -28.43
N GLY A 643 22.33 -8.68 -29.73
CA GLY A 643 22.30 -9.69 -30.79
C GLY A 643 20.88 -10.00 -31.30
N VAL A 644 20.85 -10.73 -32.42
CA VAL A 644 19.63 -11.34 -32.97
C VAL A 644 19.61 -12.80 -32.52
N PHE A 645 18.45 -13.28 -32.09
CA PHE A 645 18.32 -14.64 -31.57
C PHE A 645 17.08 -15.35 -32.14
N LYS A 646 17.19 -16.67 -32.29
CA LYS A 646 16.10 -17.59 -32.60
C LYS A 646 15.22 -17.74 -31.36
N GLU A 647 13.93 -17.50 -31.52
CA GLU A 647 12.91 -17.71 -30.48
C GLU A 647 12.37 -19.13 -30.55
N ASP A 648 12.08 -19.71 -29.39
CA ASP A 648 11.25 -20.91 -29.30
C ASP A 648 9.87 -20.66 -29.93
N GLN A 649 9.48 -21.55 -30.85
CA GLN A 649 8.24 -21.44 -31.63
C GLN A 649 7.04 -22.14 -30.97
N MET A 650 7.23 -22.73 -29.78
CA MET A 650 6.14 -23.27 -28.95
C MET A 650 4.95 -22.29 -28.90
N PRO A 651 3.71 -22.74 -29.19
CA PRO A 651 2.53 -21.91 -29.00
C PRO A 651 2.45 -21.42 -27.55
N ILE A 652 2.34 -20.12 -27.34
CA ILE A 652 2.42 -19.53 -26.01
C ILE A 652 1.32 -20.10 -25.08
N ALA A 653 0.14 -20.41 -25.63
CA ALA A 653 -0.95 -21.06 -24.90
C ALA A 653 -0.54 -22.38 -24.22
N ARG A 654 0.33 -23.19 -24.84
CA ARG A 654 0.78 -24.47 -24.28
C ARG A 654 1.53 -24.32 -22.95
N ILE A 655 2.18 -23.17 -22.72
CA ILE A 655 2.85 -22.87 -21.45
C ILE A 655 1.83 -22.88 -20.29
N ALA A 656 0.62 -22.35 -20.53
CA ALA A 656 -0.42 -22.33 -19.51
C ALA A 656 -1.00 -23.73 -19.25
N ASP A 657 -1.20 -24.53 -20.31
CA ASP A 657 -1.67 -25.92 -20.20
C ASP A 657 -0.72 -26.78 -19.36
N LEU A 658 0.59 -26.56 -19.54
CA LEU A 658 1.64 -27.30 -18.86
C LEU A 658 2.03 -26.69 -17.49
N ALA A 659 1.54 -25.50 -17.14
CA ALA A 659 1.91 -24.83 -15.89
C ALA A 659 1.61 -25.65 -14.62
N PRO A 660 0.49 -26.39 -14.50
CA PRO A 660 0.26 -27.27 -13.34
C PRO A 660 1.26 -28.43 -13.26
N GLN A 661 1.65 -29.02 -14.40
CA GLN A 661 2.68 -30.07 -14.45
C GLN A 661 4.04 -29.50 -14.05
N ALA A 662 4.40 -28.32 -14.57
CA ALA A 662 5.62 -27.61 -14.22
C ALA A 662 5.69 -27.29 -12.72
N GLN A 663 4.57 -26.87 -12.10
CA GLN A 663 4.52 -26.64 -10.66
C GLN A 663 4.79 -27.95 -9.87
N ARG A 664 4.23 -29.08 -10.28
CA ARG A 664 4.52 -30.38 -9.64
C ARG A 664 5.97 -30.83 -9.78
N VAL A 665 6.60 -30.55 -10.93
CA VAL A 665 8.04 -30.80 -11.12
C VAL A 665 8.84 -29.95 -10.13
N ILE A 666 8.57 -28.63 -10.09
CA ILE A 666 9.21 -27.67 -9.18
C ILE A 666 9.09 -28.10 -7.72
N ASP A 667 7.88 -28.50 -7.29
CA ASP A 667 7.63 -28.92 -5.91
C ASP A 667 8.37 -30.21 -5.56
N ARG A 668 8.48 -31.18 -6.49
CA ARG A 668 9.21 -32.45 -6.28
C ARG A 668 10.70 -32.25 -6.11
N VAL A 669 11.31 -31.37 -6.91
CA VAL A 669 12.76 -31.11 -6.87
C VAL A 669 13.16 -30.08 -5.80
N GLY A 670 12.18 -29.45 -5.16
CA GLY A 670 12.41 -28.48 -4.08
C GLY A 670 12.96 -27.12 -4.55
N TRP A 671 12.56 -26.66 -5.74
CA TRP A 671 12.98 -25.36 -6.30
C TRP A 671 12.10 -24.17 -5.85
#